data_AF-A0A2S8IMQ9-F1
#
_entry.id   AF-A0A2S8IMQ9-F1
#
_cell.length_a   1.000
_cell.length_b   1.000
_cell.length_c   1.000
_cell.angle_alpha   90.00
_cell.angle_beta   90.00
_cell.angle_gamma   90.00
#
_symmetry.space_group_name_H-M   'P 1'
#
loop_
_entity.id
_entity.type
_entity.pdbx_description
1 polymer ?
#
loop_
_entity_poly.entity_id
_entity_poly.type
_entity_poly.pdbx_seq_one_letter_code
_entity_poly.pdbx_strand_id
1 'polypeptide(L)'
;MNALTITLGTIGVLLSLVCWFSFITGALKMVNVVRIGQSAPDRWRPFFPRFKQMCVEFIAHTRMSKFRTVGWAHWLVMVGFMLGAIVWFEAYGQTFDPAFHWPLVGNTAVYHFIDEILGLGTVIGITTLIVIRQLNHPRVPARLSRFSGSDFRAAYFVEAVVLIEGLGMIFVKAGKIATYGHANPWTDFFTMNLAKLLPASPNMVAFFAFVKLMSGMIWLYVVGRNITWGVAWHRFAAFANIYFKREDDGDVALGAAKPMMSGGKPINMEDADPDTDTFGAGNIEDFSWKGWLDFTTCTECGRCQSQCPAWNTGKPLSPKLLITSLRDHGYAKAPYLLAGGRKDMGGDEVGLVDGDGAVDEAKLSAIPEAARREAARKLVGDTVDGELAPVIDAETLWSCTNCGACVEQCPVDIEHVDHIIDMRRYQVLIESEFPSELAGLFKNLENKGNPWGQNSKDRLNWISEMDFEIPVFGQDADSFEDYEYLFWVGCAGAYEDRAKKTTKAVAELLATAGVKFMVLGADETCTGDSARRAGNEFLFQQLAMQNIELLNSVFDGVEQRKRKIVVTCAHCFNALGNEYPEVGGDYEVVHHTQLLNRLVRQKKLIPVASVGEDVTYHDPCFLGRHNKVYDAPRELMEASGARLKEMPRHGERSMCCGAGGARMWMEENIGKRINIDRVDEALSTDPKKIATGCPFCRVMLTDGVTARQESGQGEGVEVVDVAQLMLSSITRLEPEKLSENIKVIPREKPAEPAGSPAAAEATAEVIEKERVEEVEEAAATPAATEAPAGKGLAMKGLAKAPGAKAPGAKAPGKGLGMAGGAKAPGAKKAAPAPAEAAGTEAPTAEAPKPKGLGLAGGAKAPGGKGLQMKGAAKAPGAKAAAPAADAPAAEAPAAETPAQDAPAAKPKGLGLASGAKAPGKGLQMKGKAKAPGAKAAPADAPAEPAADEPQAAEPQVADTSSASEAPAAEAPKAPPAAKAGGLGFKSGAKAPGARKAAAPKAAAPKAEAPKAEAPAAEAPKAEATETTAPKVEESNGDGSNGKAPETVKAPPPAKPGGLGFKAGAKAPGRKS
;
A
#
# COMPACT_ATOMS: atom_id res chain seq x y z
N MET A 1 -15.11 33.36 -43.71
CA MET A 1 -15.38 31.93 -44.04
C MET A 1 -15.20 31.71 -45.54
N ASN A 2 -14.81 30.51 -45.98
CA ASN A 2 -14.77 30.10 -47.39
C ASN A 2 -15.17 28.62 -47.52
N ALA A 3 -15.21 28.07 -48.74
CA ALA A 3 -15.60 26.67 -48.97
C ALA A 3 -14.79 25.66 -48.13
N LEU A 4 -13.46 25.83 -48.03
CA LEU A 4 -12.61 24.95 -47.23
C LEU A 4 -12.93 25.07 -45.73
N THR A 5 -13.07 26.29 -45.18
CA THR A 5 -13.34 26.47 -43.75
C THR A 5 -14.73 25.95 -43.36
N ILE A 6 -15.73 26.13 -44.24
CA ILE A 6 -17.06 25.52 -44.06
C ILE A 6 -16.98 23.98 -44.09
N THR A 7 -16.27 23.39 -45.05
CA THR A 7 -16.06 21.93 -45.11
C THR A 7 -15.34 21.38 -43.89
N LEU A 8 -14.22 21.99 -43.46
CA LEU A 8 -13.46 21.55 -42.29
C LEU A 8 -14.29 21.64 -40.99
N GLY A 9 -14.98 22.76 -40.77
CA GLY A 9 -15.84 22.93 -39.60
C GLY A 9 -17.03 21.97 -39.59
N THR A 10 -17.67 21.75 -40.74
CA THR A 10 -18.81 20.82 -40.85
C THR A 10 -18.39 19.37 -40.59
N ILE A 11 -17.25 18.94 -41.16
CA ILE A 11 -16.67 17.62 -40.86
C ILE A 11 -16.31 17.51 -39.38
N GLY A 12 -15.70 18.55 -38.80
CA GLY A 12 -15.31 18.57 -37.39
C GLY A 12 -16.50 18.42 -36.44
N VAL A 13 -17.60 19.16 -36.68
CA VAL A 13 -18.84 19.06 -35.90
C VAL A 13 -19.48 17.68 -36.06
N LEU A 14 -19.66 17.19 -37.29
CA LEU A 14 -20.34 15.90 -37.54
C LEU A 14 -19.58 14.71 -36.95
N LEU A 15 -18.25 14.65 -37.11
CA LEU A 15 -17.44 13.61 -36.47
C LEU A 15 -17.48 13.71 -34.95
N SER A 16 -17.57 14.93 -34.39
CA SER A 16 -17.56 15.11 -32.94
C SER A 16 -18.75 14.48 -32.22
N LEU A 17 -19.94 14.45 -32.84
CA LEU A 17 -21.11 13.78 -32.27
C LEU A 17 -20.86 12.27 -32.07
N VAL A 18 -20.18 11.63 -33.02
CA VAL A 18 -19.81 10.20 -32.94
C VAL A 18 -18.72 9.97 -31.88
N CYS A 19 -17.72 10.84 -31.82
CA CYS A 19 -16.63 10.76 -30.84
C CYS A 19 -17.13 10.96 -29.40
N TRP A 20 -17.99 11.96 -29.17
CA TRP A 20 -18.64 12.18 -27.87
C TRP A 20 -19.58 11.03 -27.49
N PHE A 21 -20.37 10.49 -28.42
CA PHE A 21 -21.21 9.32 -28.15
C PHE A 21 -20.38 8.10 -27.72
N SER A 22 -19.27 7.82 -28.40
CA SER A 22 -18.32 6.76 -28.02
C SER A 22 -17.73 6.99 -26.62
N PHE A 23 -17.33 8.23 -26.31
CA PHE A 23 -16.75 8.58 -25.01
C PHE A 23 -17.76 8.46 -23.86
N ILE A 24 -18.97 9.01 -24.04
CA ILE A 24 -20.04 9.00 -23.03
C ILE A 24 -20.54 7.57 -22.79
N THR A 25 -20.75 6.76 -23.83
CA THR A 25 -21.14 5.36 -23.66
C THR A 25 -20.04 4.52 -23.00
N GLY A 26 -18.77 4.81 -23.28
CA GLY A 26 -17.62 4.25 -22.56
C GLY A 26 -17.62 4.61 -21.07
N ALA A 27 -17.81 5.89 -20.73
CA ALA A 27 -17.89 6.37 -19.36
C ALA A 27 -19.08 5.77 -18.58
N LEU A 28 -20.26 5.69 -19.20
CA LEU A 28 -21.44 5.05 -18.62
C LEU A 28 -21.23 3.55 -18.39
N LYS A 29 -20.58 2.84 -19.33
CA LYS A 29 -20.20 1.44 -19.10
C LYS A 29 -19.22 1.31 -17.93
N MET A 30 -18.19 2.15 -17.85
CA MET A 30 -17.24 2.19 -16.73
C MET A 30 -17.96 2.40 -15.39
N VAL A 31 -18.87 3.38 -15.30
CA VAL A 31 -19.66 3.63 -14.07
C VAL A 31 -20.54 2.44 -13.70
N ASN A 32 -21.17 1.78 -14.67
CA ASN A 32 -21.99 0.59 -14.41
C ASN A 32 -21.15 -0.62 -13.96
N VAL A 33 -19.93 -0.79 -14.50
CA VAL A 33 -18.98 -1.83 -14.04
C VAL A 33 -18.50 -1.54 -12.62
N VAL A 34 -18.11 -0.29 -12.31
CA VAL A 34 -17.65 0.09 -10.96
C VAL A 34 -18.73 -0.09 -9.89
N ARG A 35 -20.01 0.04 -10.26
CA ARG A 35 -21.17 -0.17 -9.37
C ARG A 35 -21.52 -1.63 -9.06
N ILE A 36 -20.81 -2.61 -9.62
CA ILE A 36 -21.04 -4.04 -9.34
C ILE A 36 -20.62 -4.39 -7.92
N GLY A 37 -19.50 -3.82 -7.44
CA GLY A 37 -18.92 -4.13 -6.15
C GLY A 37 -19.78 -3.70 -4.96
N GLN A 38 -19.56 -4.34 -3.81
CA GLN A 38 -20.33 -4.12 -2.57
C GLN A 38 -20.43 -2.65 -2.13
N SER A 39 -21.42 -2.37 -1.28
CA SER A 39 -21.64 -1.05 -0.70
C SER A 39 -20.42 -0.56 0.11
N ALA A 40 -20.19 0.75 0.09
CA ALA A 40 -19.25 1.46 0.95
C ALA A 40 -19.88 2.82 1.31
N PRO A 41 -20.74 2.86 2.35
CA PRO A 41 -21.53 4.05 2.69
C PRO A 41 -20.68 5.15 3.37
N ASP A 42 -19.62 4.74 4.04
CA ASP A 42 -18.63 5.54 4.74
C ASP A 42 -17.89 6.54 3.82
N ARG A 43 -17.57 6.13 2.59
CA ARG A 43 -16.80 6.94 1.62
C ARG A 43 -17.50 8.24 1.19
N TRP A 44 -18.80 8.38 1.45
CA TRP A 44 -19.62 9.54 1.03
C TRP A 44 -19.57 10.75 1.97
N ARG A 45 -19.05 10.60 3.20
CA ARG A 45 -19.02 11.67 4.21
C ARG A 45 -17.63 11.77 4.86
N PRO A 46 -17.26 12.94 5.40
CA PRO A 46 -17.91 14.25 5.23
C PRO A 46 -17.56 14.90 3.87
N PHE A 47 -18.55 15.51 3.20
CA PHE A 47 -18.39 16.01 1.83
C PHE A 47 -17.33 17.11 1.68
N PHE A 48 -17.40 18.17 2.49
CA PHE A 48 -16.55 19.35 2.31
C PHE A 48 -15.06 19.11 2.63
N PRO A 49 -14.67 18.36 3.69
CA PRO A 49 -13.27 17.98 3.91
C PRO A 49 -12.71 17.15 2.75
N ARG A 50 -13.42 16.09 2.32
CA ARG A 50 -13.02 15.25 1.18
C ARG A 50 -12.88 16.05 -0.12
N PHE A 51 -13.81 16.96 -0.41
CA PHE A 51 -13.75 17.82 -1.61
C PHE A 51 -12.58 18.80 -1.54
N LYS A 52 -12.37 19.47 -0.39
CA LYS A 52 -11.22 20.35 -0.15
C LYS A 52 -9.91 19.58 -0.34
N GLN A 53 -9.82 18.37 0.20
CA GLN A 53 -8.61 17.57 0.16
C GLN A 53 -8.30 17.05 -1.25
N MET A 54 -9.31 16.59 -2.00
CA MET A 54 -9.20 16.29 -3.43
C MET A 54 -8.63 17.51 -4.19
N CYS A 55 -9.16 18.71 -3.96
CA CYS A 55 -8.66 19.94 -4.58
C CYS A 55 -7.20 20.25 -4.19
N VAL A 56 -6.80 20.03 -2.92
CA VAL A 56 -5.42 20.25 -2.45
C VAL A 56 -4.45 19.26 -3.11
N GLU A 57 -4.73 17.96 -3.08
CA GLU A 57 -3.85 16.94 -3.66
C GLU A 57 -3.75 17.07 -5.18
N PHE A 58 -4.85 17.44 -5.84
CA PHE A 58 -4.90 17.75 -7.27
C PHE A 58 -4.06 19.00 -7.63
N ILE A 59 -4.38 20.18 -7.08
CA ILE A 59 -3.78 21.46 -7.51
C ILE A 59 -2.29 21.52 -7.14
N ALA A 60 -1.94 21.15 -5.91
CA ALA A 60 -0.55 21.15 -5.43
C ALA A 60 0.24 19.90 -5.85
N HIS A 61 -0.42 18.92 -6.50
CA HIS A 61 0.20 17.67 -6.96
C HIS A 61 0.96 16.92 -5.86
N THR A 62 0.49 16.98 -4.61
CA THR A 62 1.24 16.61 -3.39
C THR A 62 1.90 15.23 -3.49
N ARG A 63 1.10 14.19 -3.81
CA ARG A 63 1.54 12.80 -4.00
C ARG A 63 2.41 12.63 -5.25
N MET A 64 2.10 13.32 -6.34
CA MET A 64 2.86 13.23 -7.60
C MET A 64 4.27 13.85 -7.45
N SER A 65 4.37 14.96 -6.73
CA SER A 65 5.58 15.77 -6.51
C SER A 65 6.63 15.14 -5.59
N LYS A 66 6.29 14.10 -4.81
CA LYS A 66 7.26 13.31 -4.01
C LYS A 66 8.44 12.81 -4.86
N PHE A 67 8.22 12.49 -6.13
CA PHE A 67 9.29 12.25 -7.12
C PHE A 67 9.56 13.51 -7.96
N ARG A 68 10.48 14.36 -7.47
CA ARG A 68 10.80 15.68 -8.07
C ARG A 68 11.15 15.64 -9.56
N THR A 69 11.73 14.55 -10.09
CA THR A 69 12.11 14.43 -11.50
C THR A 69 10.94 14.28 -12.47
N VAL A 70 9.81 13.75 -12.00
CA VAL A 70 8.59 13.51 -12.81
C VAL A 70 7.49 14.52 -12.46
N GLY A 71 7.44 14.99 -11.21
CA GLY A 71 6.35 15.84 -10.70
C GLY A 71 6.09 17.10 -11.53
N TRP A 72 7.12 17.89 -11.82
CA TRP A 72 6.96 19.15 -12.58
C TRP A 72 6.52 18.92 -14.03
N ALA A 73 7.11 17.93 -14.71
CA ALA A 73 6.78 17.61 -16.11
C ALA A 73 5.34 17.05 -16.22
N HIS A 74 4.90 16.27 -15.24
CA HIS A 74 3.51 15.83 -15.11
C HIS A 74 2.56 17.00 -14.84
N TRP A 75 2.93 17.92 -13.94
CA TRP A 75 2.11 19.09 -13.61
C TRP A 75 1.90 20.00 -14.83
N LEU A 76 2.96 20.27 -15.62
CA LEU A 76 2.84 21.01 -16.88
C LEU A 76 1.87 20.33 -17.87
N VAL A 77 1.93 19.00 -18.02
CA VAL A 77 1.00 18.24 -18.88
C VAL A 77 -0.42 18.23 -18.33
N MET A 78 -0.61 18.18 -17.00
CA MET A 78 -1.93 18.27 -16.38
C MET A 78 -2.59 19.63 -16.63
N VAL A 79 -1.87 20.72 -16.32
CA VAL A 79 -2.37 22.09 -16.52
C VAL A 79 -2.59 22.37 -18.01
N GLY A 80 -1.66 21.92 -18.85
CA GLY A 80 -1.75 21.94 -20.31
C GLY A 80 -3.01 21.26 -20.85
N PHE A 81 -3.31 20.03 -20.38
CA PHE A 81 -4.50 19.29 -20.79
C PHE A 81 -5.80 19.94 -20.31
N MET A 82 -5.86 20.37 -19.03
CA MET A 82 -7.10 20.84 -18.42
C MET A 82 -7.48 22.28 -18.79
N LEU A 83 -6.50 23.18 -18.94
CA LEU A 83 -6.76 24.55 -19.42
C LEU A 83 -6.71 24.63 -20.95
N GLY A 84 -5.88 23.83 -21.61
CA GLY A 84 -5.84 23.71 -23.08
C GLY A 84 -7.15 23.20 -23.68
N ALA A 85 -8.01 22.53 -22.89
CA ALA A 85 -9.38 22.21 -23.28
C ALA A 85 -10.18 23.46 -23.75
N ILE A 86 -9.90 24.65 -23.18
CA ILE A 86 -10.54 25.92 -23.58
C ILE A 86 -10.08 26.35 -24.98
N VAL A 87 -8.78 26.22 -25.25
CA VAL A 87 -8.14 26.51 -26.56
C VAL A 87 -8.50 25.45 -27.60
N TRP A 88 -8.83 24.24 -27.16
CA TRP A 88 -9.33 23.15 -27.99
C TRP A 88 -10.81 23.33 -28.35
N PHE A 89 -11.67 23.77 -27.43
CA PHE A 89 -13.04 24.16 -27.79
C PHE A 89 -13.07 25.39 -28.71
N GLU A 90 -12.12 26.33 -28.58
CA GLU A 90 -11.93 27.44 -29.52
C GLU A 90 -11.70 26.94 -30.97
N ALA A 91 -11.13 25.74 -31.13
CA ALA A 91 -10.83 25.14 -32.42
C ALA A 91 -12.06 24.94 -33.30
N TYR A 92 -13.23 24.66 -32.71
CA TYR A 92 -14.49 24.58 -33.45
C TYR A 92 -14.76 25.88 -34.21
N GLY A 93 -14.71 27.03 -33.54
CA GLY A 93 -14.87 28.33 -34.20
C GLY A 93 -13.75 28.61 -35.22
N GLN A 94 -12.49 28.35 -34.83
CA GLN A 94 -11.30 28.53 -35.68
C GLN A 94 -11.34 27.70 -36.98
N THR A 95 -12.07 26.57 -37.03
CA THR A 95 -12.24 25.80 -38.27
C THR A 95 -13.19 26.46 -39.27
N PHE A 96 -14.23 27.18 -38.82
CA PHE A 96 -15.17 27.90 -39.69
C PHE A 96 -14.67 29.32 -40.04
N ASP A 97 -14.22 30.06 -39.02
CA ASP A 97 -13.61 31.38 -39.14
C ASP A 97 -12.22 31.38 -38.48
N PRO A 98 -11.12 31.45 -39.25
CA PRO A 98 -9.78 31.31 -38.69
C PRO A 98 -9.33 32.49 -37.82
N ALA A 99 -10.04 33.62 -37.87
CA ALA A 99 -9.83 34.74 -36.94
C ALA A 99 -10.41 34.46 -35.53
N PHE A 100 -11.41 33.58 -35.43
CA PHE A 100 -12.22 33.35 -34.23
C PHE A 100 -11.40 33.20 -32.94
N HIS A 101 -11.89 33.85 -31.90
CA HIS A 101 -11.43 33.74 -30.52
C HIS A 101 -12.63 33.83 -29.57
N TRP A 102 -12.46 33.46 -28.30
CA TRP A 102 -13.51 33.66 -27.30
C TRP A 102 -13.86 35.15 -27.16
N PRO A 103 -15.13 35.59 -27.30
CA PRO A 103 -15.45 37.02 -27.39
C PRO A 103 -15.06 37.87 -26.18
N LEU A 104 -15.16 37.31 -24.96
CA LEU A 104 -14.95 38.05 -23.70
C LEU A 104 -13.50 38.05 -23.21
N VAL A 105 -12.68 37.08 -23.62
CA VAL A 105 -11.33 36.86 -23.06
C VAL A 105 -10.23 36.70 -24.11
N GLY A 106 -10.57 36.32 -25.34
CA GLY A 106 -9.61 35.91 -26.37
C GLY A 106 -8.55 36.96 -26.70
N ASN A 107 -8.96 38.23 -26.82
CA ASN A 107 -8.07 39.35 -27.15
C ASN A 107 -7.37 39.96 -25.92
N THR A 108 -7.46 39.33 -24.73
CA THR A 108 -6.76 39.84 -23.54
C THR A 108 -5.31 39.38 -23.52
N ALA A 109 -4.40 40.28 -23.13
CA ALA A 109 -2.98 39.96 -22.96
C ALA A 109 -2.75 38.78 -21.99
N VAL A 110 -3.63 38.61 -20.99
CA VAL A 110 -3.61 37.49 -20.05
C VAL A 110 -3.95 36.17 -20.75
N TYR A 111 -4.97 36.13 -21.62
CA TYR A 111 -5.31 34.92 -22.37
C TYR A 111 -4.20 34.53 -23.35
N HIS A 112 -3.67 35.51 -24.11
CA HIS A 112 -2.52 35.30 -24.99
C HIS A 112 -1.30 34.70 -24.25
N PHE A 113 -0.94 35.27 -23.09
CA PHE A 113 0.18 34.78 -22.28
C PHE A 113 -0.09 33.38 -21.71
N ILE A 114 -1.32 33.09 -21.29
CA ILE A 114 -1.71 31.75 -20.82
C ILE A 114 -1.59 30.73 -21.96
N ASP A 115 -2.11 30.99 -23.16
CA ASP A 115 -2.00 30.08 -24.32
C ASP A 115 -0.53 29.80 -24.70
N GLU A 116 0.33 30.83 -24.67
CA GLU A 116 1.77 30.69 -24.92
C GLU A 116 2.43 29.71 -23.93
N ILE A 117 2.14 29.88 -22.64
CA ILE A 117 2.70 29.08 -21.56
C ILE A 117 2.08 27.66 -21.52
N LEU A 118 0.81 27.51 -21.90
CA LEU A 118 0.15 26.21 -22.02
C LEU A 118 0.72 25.41 -23.19
N GLY A 119 0.85 26.00 -24.38
CA GLY A 119 1.45 25.36 -25.55
C GLY A 119 2.88 24.90 -25.27
N LEU A 120 3.75 25.82 -24.85
CA LEU A 120 5.14 25.52 -24.52
C LEU A 120 5.27 24.53 -23.36
N GLY A 121 4.53 24.75 -22.27
CA GLY A 121 4.53 23.89 -21.08
C GLY A 121 4.11 22.46 -21.39
N THR A 122 3.06 22.29 -22.20
CA THR A 122 2.58 20.97 -22.65
C THR A 122 3.66 20.24 -23.44
N VAL A 123 4.27 20.89 -24.44
CA VAL A 123 5.30 20.28 -25.30
C VAL A 123 6.56 19.93 -24.51
N ILE A 124 7.04 20.83 -23.64
CA ILE A 124 8.23 20.60 -22.79
C ILE A 124 7.96 19.46 -21.79
N GLY A 125 6.79 19.49 -21.15
CA GLY A 125 6.36 18.47 -20.20
C GLY A 125 6.24 17.08 -20.84
N ILE A 126 5.49 16.94 -21.93
CA ILE A 126 5.26 15.64 -22.57
C ILE A 126 6.54 15.09 -23.21
N THR A 127 7.37 15.92 -23.84
CA THR A 127 8.67 15.49 -24.37
C THR A 127 9.58 14.97 -23.25
N THR A 128 9.58 15.64 -22.09
CA THR A 128 10.31 15.17 -20.90
C THR A 128 9.78 13.81 -20.41
N LEU A 129 8.45 13.63 -20.35
CA LEU A 129 7.85 12.35 -19.93
C LEU A 129 8.11 11.21 -20.93
N ILE A 130 8.06 11.48 -22.24
CA ILE A 130 8.43 10.54 -23.31
C ILE A 130 9.88 10.09 -23.15
N VAL A 131 10.83 11.02 -22.97
CA VAL A 131 12.24 10.71 -22.74
C VAL A 131 12.42 9.86 -21.48
N ILE A 132 11.77 10.23 -20.37
CA ILE A 132 11.78 9.45 -19.13
C ILE A 132 11.20 8.04 -19.35
N ARG A 133 10.15 7.88 -20.18
CA ARG A 133 9.61 6.55 -20.52
C ARG A 133 10.59 5.72 -21.34
N GLN A 134 11.23 6.29 -22.37
CA GLN A 134 12.20 5.54 -23.17
C GLN A 134 13.42 5.11 -22.35
N LEU A 135 13.93 5.98 -21.47
CA LEU A 135 15.01 5.66 -20.53
C LEU A 135 14.64 4.56 -19.51
N ASN A 136 13.35 4.36 -19.25
CA ASN A 136 12.82 3.34 -18.33
C ASN A 136 12.09 2.20 -19.06
N HIS A 137 12.24 2.06 -20.39
CA HIS A 137 11.46 1.12 -21.19
C HIS A 137 11.83 -0.34 -20.85
N PRO A 138 10.88 -1.30 -20.82
CA PRO A 138 11.15 -2.74 -20.62
C PRO A 138 11.88 -3.43 -21.81
N ARG A 139 12.70 -2.67 -22.55
CA ARG A 139 13.83 -3.19 -23.33
C ARG A 139 15.06 -3.41 -22.42
N VAL A 140 15.12 -2.73 -21.26
CA VAL A 140 15.98 -3.12 -20.14
C VAL A 140 15.35 -4.31 -19.39
N PRO A 141 16.12 -5.11 -18.63
CA PRO A 141 15.60 -6.26 -17.88
C PRO A 141 14.34 -5.97 -17.07
N ALA A 142 13.35 -6.86 -17.13
CA ALA A 142 11.98 -6.56 -16.70
C ALA A 142 11.86 -6.10 -15.23
N ARG A 143 12.68 -6.61 -14.31
CA ARG A 143 12.67 -6.16 -12.90
C ARG A 143 13.19 -4.73 -12.70
N LEU A 144 14.07 -4.24 -13.58
CA LEU A 144 14.62 -2.88 -13.54
C LEU A 144 13.66 -1.83 -14.12
N SER A 145 12.78 -2.21 -15.05
CA SER A 145 11.75 -1.30 -15.58
C SER A 145 10.49 -1.30 -14.71
N ARG A 146 10.14 -0.13 -14.16
CA ARG A 146 8.83 0.10 -13.52
C ARG A 146 7.63 -0.05 -14.48
N PHE A 147 7.88 0.03 -15.79
CA PHE A 147 6.87 -0.07 -16.83
C PHE A 147 6.68 -1.50 -17.38
N SER A 148 7.43 -2.50 -16.89
CA SER A 148 7.19 -3.90 -17.26
C SER A 148 5.77 -4.33 -16.95
N GLY A 149 5.03 -4.83 -17.95
CA GLY A 149 3.60 -5.14 -17.84
C GLY A 149 2.66 -3.92 -17.76
N SER A 150 3.06 -2.75 -18.29
CA SER A 150 2.12 -1.65 -18.60
C SER A 150 1.76 -1.67 -20.10
N ASP A 151 0.56 -1.21 -20.49
CA ASP A 151 0.17 -1.09 -21.90
C ASP A 151 0.89 0.09 -22.59
N PHE A 152 1.88 -0.25 -23.41
CA PHE A 152 2.63 0.70 -24.22
C PHE A 152 1.86 1.23 -25.43
N ARG A 153 0.81 0.55 -25.91
CA ARG A 153 -0.06 1.05 -26.98
C ARG A 153 -0.90 2.21 -26.45
N ALA A 154 -1.51 2.02 -25.28
CA ALA A 154 -2.20 3.08 -24.54
C ALA A 154 -1.25 4.27 -24.25
N ALA A 155 -0.06 3.98 -23.71
CA ALA A 155 0.91 5.02 -23.38
C ALA A 155 1.37 5.84 -24.60
N TYR A 156 1.71 5.19 -25.72
CA TYR A 156 2.16 5.91 -26.93
C TYR A 156 1.04 6.63 -27.66
N PHE A 157 -0.18 6.10 -27.67
CA PHE A 157 -1.34 6.85 -28.16
C PHE A 157 -1.54 8.14 -27.34
N VAL A 158 -1.50 8.03 -26.01
CA VAL A 158 -1.63 9.15 -25.09
C VAL A 158 -0.51 10.19 -25.30
N GLU A 159 0.73 9.74 -25.43
CA GLU A 159 1.90 10.62 -25.60
C GLU A 159 1.91 11.32 -26.96
N ALA A 160 1.48 10.63 -28.03
CA ALA A 160 1.32 11.22 -29.35
C ALA A 160 0.22 12.30 -29.37
N VAL A 161 -0.97 12.02 -28.82
CA VAL A 161 -2.06 13.01 -28.79
C VAL A 161 -1.65 14.25 -27.99
N VAL A 162 -1.12 14.10 -26.76
CA VAL A 162 -0.74 15.27 -25.93
C VAL A 162 0.36 16.11 -26.58
N LEU A 163 1.29 15.50 -27.32
CA LEU A 163 2.27 16.23 -28.12
C LEU A 163 1.62 16.97 -29.29
N ILE A 164 0.67 16.35 -30.00
CA ILE A 164 -0.06 16.98 -31.11
C ILE A 164 -0.95 18.13 -30.62
N GLU A 165 -1.62 18.01 -29.48
CA GLU A 165 -2.39 19.11 -28.87
C GLU A 165 -1.48 20.28 -28.46
N GLY A 166 -0.35 19.99 -27.80
CA GLY A 166 0.63 21.00 -27.41
C GLY A 166 1.21 21.77 -28.61
N LEU A 167 1.57 21.04 -29.67
CA LEU A 167 2.00 21.65 -30.94
C LEU A 167 0.84 22.36 -31.64
N GLY A 168 -0.39 21.84 -31.54
CA GLY A 168 -1.59 22.43 -32.13
C GLY A 168 -1.91 23.81 -31.56
N MET A 169 -1.81 24.00 -30.24
CA MET A 169 -1.92 25.32 -29.61
C MET A 169 -0.87 26.30 -30.19
N ILE A 170 0.40 25.89 -30.19
CA ILE A 170 1.52 26.68 -30.74
C ILE A 170 1.32 27.05 -32.22
N PHE A 171 0.97 26.09 -33.08
CA PHE A 171 0.84 26.31 -34.53
C PHE A 171 -0.42 27.10 -34.90
N VAL A 172 -1.55 26.89 -34.21
CA VAL A 172 -2.74 27.76 -34.38
C VAL A 172 -2.40 29.19 -34.02
N LYS A 173 -1.79 29.44 -32.85
CA LYS A 173 -1.45 30.81 -32.41
C LYS A 173 -0.43 31.47 -33.33
N ALA A 174 0.67 30.78 -33.66
CA ALA A 174 1.67 31.28 -34.60
C ALA A 174 1.10 31.53 -36.01
N GLY A 175 0.17 30.68 -36.47
CA GLY A 175 -0.53 30.86 -37.73
C GLY A 175 -1.48 32.06 -37.73
N LYS A 176 -2.22 32.29 -36.62
CA LYS A 176 -3.04 33.50 -36.45
C LYS A 176 -2.16 34.75 -36.47
N ILE A 177 -1.03 34.75 -35.78
CA ILE A 177 -0.05 35.86 -35.81
C ILE A 177 0.49 36.09 -37.23
N ALA A 178 0.87 35.03 -37.95
CA ALA A 178 1.40 35.14 -39.32
C ALA A 178 0.35 35.68 -40.32
N THR A 179 -0.93 35.42 -40.07
CA THR A 179 -2.04 35.74 -41.00
C THR A 179 -2.71 37.09 -40.70
N TYR A 180 -2.85 37.43 -39.42
CA TYR A 180 -3.63 38.59 -38.94
C TYR A 180 -2.79 39.60 -38.15
N GLY A 181 -1.53 39.31 -37.81
CA GLY A 181 -0.68 40.19 -37.02
C GLY A 181 -0.97 40.13 -35.52
N HIS A 182 -1.06 41.31 -34.88
CA HIS A 182 -1.41 41.49 -33.46
C HIS A 182 -0.54 40.74 -32.43
N ALA A 183 0.75 40.53 -32.70
CA ALA A 183 1.67 39.92 -31.74
C ALA A 183 2.24 40.93 -30.72
N ASN A 184 2.32 40.53 -29.45
CA ASN A 184 2.91 41.30 -28.36
C ASN A 184 4.14 40.57 -27.77
N PRO A 185 5.34 41.20 -27.71
CA PRO A 185 6.57 40.57 -27.21
C PRO A 185 6.50 40.00 -25.79
N TRP A 186 5.57 40.47 -24.95
CA TRP A 186 5.41 40.01 -23.58
C TRP A 186 4.49 38.79 -23.44
N THR A 187 3.63 38.52 -24.42
CA THR A 187 2.61 37.46 -24.37
C THR A 187 2.82 36.37 -25.42
N ASP A 188 3.53 36.67 -26.51
CA ASP A 188 3.63 35.82 -27.70
C ASP A 188 5.10 35.53 -28.07
N PHE A 189 6.00 35.58 -27.08
CA PHE A 189 7.46 35.65 -27.24
C PHE A 189 8.09 34.53 -28.08
N PHE A 190 7.49 33.34 -28.13
CA PHE A 190 7.93 32.22 -28.96
C PHE A 190 7.11 32.14 -30.25
N THR A 191 5.77 32.20 -30.15
CA THR A 191 4.87 32.06 -31.32
C THR A 191 5.04 33.18 -32.33
N MET A 192 5.39 34.40 -31.92
CA MET A 192 5.74 35.49 -32.84
C MET A 192 7.01 35.22 -33.67
N ASN A 193 7.92 34.39 -33.15
CA ASN A 193 9.16 34.06 -33.84
C ASN A 193 8.97 32.85 -34.75
N LEU A 194 8.11 31.90 -34.37
CA LEU A 194 7.62 30.83 -35.24
C LEU A 194 6.77 31.38 -36.40
N ALA A 195 5.94 32.40 -36.15
CA ALA A 195 5.08 33.04 -37.15
C ALA A 195 5.87 33.60 -38.35
N LYS A 196 7.11 34.08 -38.13
CA LYS A 196 8.01 34.57 -39.19
C LYS A 196 8.44 33.47 -40.19
N LEU A 197 8.20 32.20 -39.85
CA LEU A 197 8.51 31.03 -40.68
C LEU A 197 7.24 30.43 -41.34
N LEU A 198 6.06 31.03 -41.12
CA LEU A 198 4.78 30.56 -41.62
C LEU A 198 4.20 31.54 -42.65
N PRO A 199 3.56 31.07 -43.73
CA PRO A 199 2.88 31.94 -44.68
C PRO A 199 1.59 32.54 -44.08
N ALA A 200 1.31 33.81 -44.38
CA ALA A 200 0.02 34.42 -44.09
C ALA A 200 -1.10 33.69 -44.86
N SER A 201 -1.94 32.92 -44.16
CA SER A 201 -2.93 32.05 -44.79
C SER A 201 -4.07 31.66 -43.83
N PRO A 202 -5.29 32.20 -44.03
CA PRO A 202 -6.46 31.80 -43.24
C PRO A 202 -6.75 30.29 -43.35
N ASN A 203 -6.46 29.70 -44.51
CA ASN A 203 -6.63 28.26 -44.76
C ASN A 203 -5.65 27.41 -43.91
N MET A 204 -4.42 27.88 -43.71
CA MET A 204 -3.44 27.21 -42.84
C MET A 204 -3.90 27.25 -41.38
N VAL A 205 -4.46 28.37 -40.92
CA VAL A 205 -4.98 28.50 -39.55
C VAL A 205 -6.17 27.56 -39.31
N ALA A 206 -7.14 27.52 -40.22
CA ALA A 206 -8.25 26.56 -40.15
C ALA A 206 -7.75 25.10 -40.22
N PHE A 207 -6.71 24.81 -41.01
CA PHE A 207 -6.12 23.47 -41.06
C PHE A 207 -5.44 23.08 -39.75
N PHE A 208 -4.63 23.95 -39.13
CA PHE A 208 -4.03 23.68 -37.82
C PHE A 208 -5.10 23.53 -36.73
N ALA A 209 -6.15 24.36 -36.75
CA ALA A 209 -7.29 24.23 -35.85
C ALA A 209 -8.05 22.90 -36.07
N PHE A 210 -8.24 22.48 -37.32
CA PHE A 210 -8.85 21.20 -37.66
C PHE A 210 -8.01 20.01 -37.20
N VAL A 211 -6.69 20.04 -37.39
CA VAL A 211 -5.79 18.97 -36.91
C VAL A 211 -5.86 18.84 -35.39
N LYS A 212 -5.76 19.96 -34.66
CA LYS A 212 -5.91 20.03 -33.19
C LYS A 212 -7.29 19.52 -32.72
N LEU A 213 -8.36 19.92 -33.40
CA LEU A 213 -9.71 19.43 -33.10
C LEU A 213 -9.80 17.91 -33.33
N MET A 214 -9.25 17.41 -34.44
CA MET A 214 -9.31 15.99 -34.81
C MET A 214 -8.44 15.09 -33.92
N SER A 215 -7.30 15.54 -33.39
CA SER A 215 -6.54 14.75 -32.41
C SER A 215 -7.33 14.50 -31.12
N GLY A 216 -8.00 15.52 -30.58
CA GLY A 216 -8.91 15.38 -29.44
C GLY A 216 -10.16 14.53 -29.76
N MET A 217 -10.68 14.58 -30.99
CA MET A 217 -11.78 13.71 -31.42
C MET A 217 -11.38 12.24 -31.50
N ILE A 218 -10.21 11.97 -32.08
CA ILE A 218 -9.62 10.62 -32.13
C ILE A 218 -9.38 10.12 -30.70
N TRP A 219 -8.91 10.97 -29.78
CA TRP A 219 -8.82 10.65 -28.35
C TRP A 219 -10.16 10.25 -27.75
N LEU A 220 -11.20 11.09 -27.86
CA LEU A 220 -12.52 10.80 -27.28
C LEU A 220 -13.08 9.47 -27.79
N TYR A 221 -12.99 9.24 -29.11
CA TYR A 221 -13.44 7.99 -29.70
C TYR A 221 -12.65 6.78 -29.18
N VAL A 222 -11.32 6.81 -29.26
CA VAL A 222 -10.46 5.67 -28.89
C VAL A 222 -10.53 5.38 -27.39
N VAL A 223 -10.51 6.40 -26.53
CA VAL A 223 -10.58 6.24 -25.07
C VAL A 223 -11.96 5.72 -24.64
N GLY A 224 -13.04 6.18 -25.29
CA GLY A 224 -14.40 5.64 -25.11
C GLY A 224 -14.53 4.16 -25.46
N ARG A 225 -13.77 3.66 -26.44
CA ARG A 225 -13.73 2.23 -26.79
C ARG A 225 -12.81 1.39 -25.89
N ASN A 226 -11.80 1.99 -25.25
CA ASN A 226 -10.78 1.29 -24.45
C ASN A 226 -10.88 1.69 -22.96
N ILE A 227 -11.95 1.23 -22.30
CA ILE A 227 -12.28 1.60 -20.91
C ILE A 227 -11.27 1.09 -19.86
N THR A 228 -10.48 0.06 -20.15
CA THR A 228 -9.40 -0.43 -19.27
C THR A 228 -8.07 0.33 -19.43
N TRP A 229 -7.96 1.29 -20.36
CA TRP A 229 -6.76 2.13 -20.50
C TRP A 229 -6.66 3.15 -19.34
N GLY A 230 -6.30 2.69 -18.14
CA GLY A 230 -6.18 3.52 -16.93
C GLY A 230 -5.19 4.68 -17.08
N VAL A 231 -4.15 4.53 -17.90
CA VAL A 231 -3.26 5.64 -18.28
C VAL A 231 -3.99 6.76 -19.01
N ALA A 232 -5.04 6.48 -19.81
CA ALA A 232 -5.91 7.51 -20.38
C ALA A 232 -6.97 7.97 -19.37
N TRP A 233 -7.69 7.03 -18.74
CA TRP A 233 -8.87 7.32 -17.91
C TRP A 233 -8.58 8.00 -16.56
N HIS A 234 -7.34 7.97 -16.05
CA HIS A 234 -7.01 8.67 -14.80
C HIS A 234 -7.26 10.19 -14.85
N ARG A 235 -7.30 10.81 -16.04
CA ARG A 235 -7.70 12.22 -16.23
C ARG A 235 -9.13 12.52 -15.75
N PHE A 236 -9.93 11.48 -15.52
CA PHE A 236 -11.30 11.57 -15.03
C PHE A 236 -11.46 10.80 -13.72
N ALA A 237 -11.00 9.54 -13.68
CA ALA A 237 -11.17 8.65 -12.53
C ALA A 237 -10.37 9.06 -11.28
N ALA A 238 -9.20 9.70 -11.42
CA ALA A 238 -8.36 10.06 -10.27
C ALA A 238 -9.05 11.06 -9.32
N PHE A 239 -9.86 11.99 -9.85
CA PHE A 239 -10.63 12.93 -9.03
C PHE A 239 -11.60 12.20 -8.10
N ALA A 240 -12.38 11.26 -8.67
CA ALA A 240 -13.29 10.43 -7.90
C ALA A 240 -12.53 9.57 -6.88
N ASN A 241 -11.43 8.92 -7.28
CA ASN A 241 -10.72 8.01 -6.40
C ASN A 241 -10.06 8.71 -5.20
N ILE A 242 -9.47 9.91 -5.41
CA ILE A 242 -8.89 10.74 -4.35
C ILE A 242 -9.98 11.32 -3.43
N TYR A 243 -11.17 11.64 -3.96
CA TYR A 243 -12.30 12.09 -3.14
C TYR A 243 -12.88 10.95 -2.26
N PHE A 244 -13.02 9.76 -2.83
CA PHE A 244 -13.62 8.58 -2.19
C PHE A 244 -12.62 7.65 -1.47
N LYS A 245 -11.36 8.07 -1.27
CA LYS A 245 -10.35 7.29 -0.53
C LYS A 245 -10.78 7.02 0.92
N ARG A 246 -10.10 6.11 1.62
CA ARG A 246 -10.40 5.79 3.02
C ARG A 246 -10.38 7.03 3.94
N GLU A 247 -9.21 7.65 4.14
CA GLU A 247 -9.04 8.76 5.08
C GLU A 247 -9.56 10.09 4.51
N ASP A 248 -10.24 10.93 5.31
CA ASP A 248 -10.80 12.22 4.85
C ASP A 248 -9.91 13.45 5.18
N ASP A 249 -8.90 13.27 6.03
CA ASP A 249 -8.00 14.31 6.54
C ASP A 249 -6.89 14.71 5.54
N GLY A 250 -6.49 13.77 4.69
CA GLY A 250 -5.42 13.94 3.71
C GLY A 250 -4.31 12.89 3.75
N ASP A 251 -4.29 12.00 4.73
CA ASP A 251 -3.32 10.91 4.76
C ASP A 251 -3.67 9.79 3.75
N VAL A 252 -2.92 8.69 3.77
CA VAL A 252 -3.16 7.52 2.91
C VAL A 252 -3.80 6.38 3.71
N ALA A 253 -4.44 5.43 3.01
CA ALA A 253 -5.02 4.21 3.60
C ALA A 253 -3.95 3.26 4.20
N LEU A 254 -3.41 3.65 5.36
CA LEU A 254 -2.48 2.93 6.24
C LEU A 254 -2.81 3.30 7.70
N GLY A 255 -2.02 2.86 8.67
CA GLY A 255 -2.43 2.85 10.07
C GLY A 255 -3.14 1.52 10.34
N ALA A 256 -4.41 1.57 10.74
CA ALA A 256 -5.28 0.41 10.80
C ALA A 256 -5.42 -0.29 9.43
N ALA A 257 -5.56 -1.62 9.45
CA ALA A 257 -6.21 -2.33 8.34
C ALA A 257 -7.69 -1.98 8.30
N LYS A 258 -8.28 -1.93 7.09
CA LYS A 258 -9.74 -1.87 6.94
C LYS A 258 -10.38 -3.06 7.70
N PRO A 259 -11.48 -2.87 8.46
CA PRO A 259 -12.26 -3.97 9.03
C PRO A 259 -12.65 -5.01 7.96
N MET A 260 -12.97 -6.24 8.38
CA MET A 260 -13.65 -7.18 7.48
C MET A 260 -15.08 -6.66 7.25
N MET A 261 -15.55 -6.65 6.00
CA MET A 261 -16.82 -5.99 5.63
C MET A 261 -17.70 -6.91 4.79
N SER A 262 -19.01 -6.93 5.10
CA SER A 262 -20.06 -7.58 4.29
C SER A 262 -21.21 -6.60 4.10
N GLY A 263 -21.74 -6.49 2.87
CA GLY A 263 -22.86 -5.61 2.53
C GLY A 263 -22.62 -4.11 2.78
N GLY A 264 -21.36 -3.71 3.04
CA GLY A 264 -20.99 -2.36 3.48
C GLY A 264 -21.08 -2.11 4.99
N LYS A 265 -21.19 -3.15 5.82
CA LYS A 265 -21.06 -3.12 7.29
C LYS A 265 -19.77 -3.84 7.73
N PRO A 266 -19.14 -3.48 8.87
CA PRO A 266 -18.13 -4.30 9.51
C PRO A 266 -18.70 -5.63 10.02
N ILE A 267 -17.87 -6.67 10.06
CA ILE A 267 -18.20 -8.01 10.59
C ILE A 267 -17.37 -8.29 11.85
N ASN A 268 -18.03 -8.73 12.93
CA ASN A 268 -17.40 -9.25 14.15
C ASN A 268 -17.63 -10.78 14.24
N MET A 269 -17.10 -11.43 15.27
CA MET A 269 -17.28 -12.88 15.49
C MET A 269 -18.68 -13.27 16.00
N GLU A 270 -19.52 -12.31 16.41
CA GLU A 270 -20.81 -12.56 17.08
C GLU A 270 -22.02 -12.43 16.14
N ASP A 271 -21.97 -11.48 15.21
CA ASP A 271 -23.03 -11.16 14.24
C ASP A 271 -22.80 -11.83 12.86
N ALA A 272 -21.69 -12.55 12.67
CA ALA A 272 -21.30 -13.17 11.40
C ALA A 272 -22.20 -14.36 11.01
N ASP A 273 -22.85 -14.27 9.86
CA ASP A 273 -23.66 -15.37 9.28
C ASP A 273 -22.94 -16.00 8.07
N PRO A 274 -22.38 -17.23 8.17
CA PRO A 274 -21.63 -17.85 7.08
C PRO A 274 -22.49 -18.19 5.85
N ASP A 275 -23.82 -18.22 5.96
CA ASP A 275 -24.71 -18.47 4.82
C ASP A 275 -25.06 -17.18 4.04
N THR A 276 -24.78 -15.98 4.60
CA THR A 276 -25.12 -14.69 3.95
C THR A 276 -24.04 -13.62 3.93
N ASP A 277 -23.00 -13.69 4.77
CA ASP A 277 -21.90 -12.73 4.83
C ASP A 277 -20.67 -13.08 3.98
N THR A 278 -19.92 -12.05 3.57
CA THR A 278 -18.68 -12.21 2.79
C THR A 278 -17.43 -12.06 3.67
N PHE A 279 -16.73 -13.16 3.95
CA PHE A 279 -15.50 -13.14 4.75
C PHE A 279 -14.26 -12.81 3.89
N GLY A 280 -14.13 -11.54 3.49
CA GLY A 280 -13.03 -11.06 2.65
C GLY A 280 -13.44 -10.92 1.18
N ALA A 281 -12.55 -11.30 0.26
CA ALA A 281 -12.81 -11.28 -1.18
C ALA A 281 -12.25 -12.53 -1.89
N GLY A 282 -13.12 -13.45 -2.28
CA GLY A 282 -12.83 -14.62 -3.11
C GLY A 282 -13.30 -14.47 -4.55
N ASN A 283 -14.19 -13.51 -4.80
CA ASN A 283 -14.67 -13.06 -6.09
C ASN A 283 -14.40 -11.55 -6.27
N ILE A 284 -14.37 -11.08 -7.51
CA ILE A 284 -14.11 -9.66 -7.80
C ILE A 284 -15.28 -8.75 -7.39
N GLU A 285 -16.51 -9.27 -7.40
CA GLU A 285 -17.72 -8.60 -6.91
C GLU A 285 -17.76 -8.41 -5.37
N ASP A 286 -16.93 -9.14 -4.61
CA ASP A 286 -16.84 -9.02 -3.14
C ASP A 286 -16.17 -7.71 -2.72
N PHE A 287 -15.23 -7.20 -3.52
CA PHE A 287 -14.67 -5.87 -3.30
C PHE A 287 -15.75 -4.81 -3.44
N SER A 288 -15.69 -3.79 -2.58
CA SER A 288 -16.62 -2.66 -2.67
C SER A 288 -16.48 -1.90 -4.00
N TRP A 289 -17.49 -1.11 -4.37
CA TRP A 289 -17.41 -0.24 -5.54
C TRP A 289 -16.19 0.71 -5.53
N LYS A 290 -15.63 1.05 -4.36
CA LYS A 290 -14.35 1.80 -4.26
C LYS A 290 -13.14 0.92 -4.62
N GLY A 291 -13.15 -0.38 -4.32
CA GLY A 291 -12.17 -1.33 -4.86
C GLY A 291 -12.20 -1.39 -6.39
N TRP A 292 -13.39 -1.48 -6.99
CA TRP A 292 -13.54 -1.42 -8.45
C TRP A 292 -13.08 -0.08 -9.06
N LEU A 293 -13.29 1.04 -8.35
CA LEU A 293 -12.78 2.35 -8.75
C LEU A 293 -11.24 2.41 -8.64
N ASP A 294 -10.64 1.85 -7.60
CA ASP A 294 -9.19 1.70 -7.43
C ASP A 294 -8.57 0.93 -8.60
N PHE A 295 -9.13 -0.24 -8.93
CA PHE A 295 -8.67 -1.07 -10.03
C PHE A 295 -8.75 -0.31 -11.37
N THR A 296 -9.87 0.37 -11.61
CA THR A 296 -10.10 1.22 -12.79
C THR A 296 -9.10 2.39 -12.88
N THR A 297 -8.76 3.00 -11.74
CA THR A 297 -7.94 4.23 -11.68
C THR A 297 -6.44 3.96 -11.81
N CYS A 298 -6.01 2.70 -11.90
CA CYS A 298 -4.60 2.33 -12.04
C CYS A 298 -3.92 3.00 -13.26
N THR A 299 -3.10 4.01 -12.98
CA THR A 299 -2.32 4.78 -13.98
C THR A 299 -1.23 3.98 -14.70
N GLU A 300 -0.98 2.74 -14.27
CA GLU A 300 0.12 1.87 -14.72
C GLU A 300 1.52 2.50 -14.60
N CYS A 301 1.68 3.55 -13.79
CA CYS A 301 2.92 4.33 -13.68
C CYS A 301 4.09 3.59 -12.99
N GLY A 302 3.80 2.49 -12.29
CA GLY A 302 4.81 1.61 -11.69
C GLY A 302 5.55 2.17 -10.47
N ARG A 303 5.08 3.27 -9.85
CA ARG A 303 5.70 3.78 -8.60
C ARG A 303 5.58 2.75 -7.46
N CYS A 304 4.38 2.21 -7.26
CA CYS A 304 4.13 1.14 -6.29
C CYS A 304 4.94 -0.14 -6.57
N GLN A 305 5.19 -0.47 -7.85
CA GLN A 305 6.07 -1.56 -8.27
C GLN A 305 7.54 -1.29 -7.92
N SER A 306 8.07 -0.11 -8.25
CA SER A 306 9.50 0.21 -8.00
C SER A 306 9.86 0.37 -6.53
N GLN A 307 8.87 0.61 -5.65
CA GLN A 307 9.06 0.70 -4.20
C GLN A 307 8.62 -0.57 -3.46
N CYS A 308 8.08 -1.58 -4.15
CA CYS A 308 7.72 -2.86 -3.54
C CYS A 308 8.98 -3.67 -3.20
N PRO A 309 9.18 -4.11 -1.94
CA PRO A 309 10.36 -4.90 -1.57
C PRO A 309 10.39 -6.25 -2.30
N ALA A 310 9.25 -6.95 -2.36
CA ALA A 310 9.12 -8.25 -3.03
C ALA A 310 9.46 -8.17 -4.53
N TRP A 311 8.93 -7.17 -5.25
CA TRP A 311 9.28 -6.95 -6.66
C TRP A 311 10.79 -6.77 -6.87
N ASN A 312 11.41 -5.95 -6.02
CA ASN A 312 12.82 -5.59 -6.13
C ASN A 312 13.75 -6.77 -5.77
N THR A 313 13.34 -7.68 -4.90
CA THR A 313 14.12 -8.89 -4.57
C THR A 313 13.79 -10.12 -5.41
N GLY A 314 12.90 -10.01 -6.40
CA GLY A 314 12.66 -11.04 -7.41
C GLY A 314 11.42 -11.93 -7.18
N LYS A 315 10.74 -11.79 -6.05
CA LYS A 315 9.44 -12.43 -5.75
C LYS A 315 8.34 -11.99 -6.74
N PRO A 316 7.28 -12.76 -7.02
CA PRO A 316 6.36 -12.44 -8.14
C PRO A 316 5.53 -11.17 -7.93
N LEU A 317 5.21 -10.79 -6.69
CA LEU A 317 4.39 -9.62 -6.37
C LEU A 317 4.89 -8.32 -7.02
N SER A 318 4.11 -7.80 -7.97
CA SER A 318 4.03 -6.37 -8.29
C SER A 318 2.66 -5.82 -7.88
N PRO A 319 2.59 -4.83 -6.98
CA PRO A 319 1.33 -4.18 -6.63
C PRO A 319 0.65 -3.50 -7.82
N LYS A 320 1.40 -3.11 -8.87
CA LYS A 320 0.81 -2.60 -10.12
C LYS A 320 0.10 -3.73 -10.86
N LEU A 321 0.77 -4.88 -11.02
CA LEU A 321 0.26 -5.99 -11.84
C LEU A 321 -0.94 -6.66 -11.17
N LEU A 322 -0.92 -6.82 -9.84
CA LEU A 322 -2.07 -7.29 -9.06
C LEU A 322 -3.30 -6.42 -9.31
N ILE A 323 -3.17 -5.09 -9.19
CA ILE A 323 -4.29 -4.16 -9.41
C ILE A 323 -4.77 -4.16 -10.87
N THR A 324 -3.88 -4.32 -11.87
CA THR A 324 -4.31 -4.46 -13.27
C THR A 324 -4.95 -5.81 -13.56
N SER A 325 -4.51 -6.90 -12.93
CA SER A 325 -5.17 -8.21 -13.06
C SER A 325 -6.60 -8.16 -12.51
N LEU A 326 -6.80 -7.57 -11.33
CA LEU A 326 -8.13 -7.36 -10.74
C LEU A 326 -9.01 -6.48 -11.64
N ARG A 327 -8.46 -5.40 -12.21
CA ARG A 327 -9.15 -4.56 -13.20
C ARG A 327 -9.57 -5.37 -14.44
N ASP A 328 -8.61 -6.01 -15.10
CA ASP A 328 -8.84 -6.61 -16.42
C ASP A 328 -9.71 -7.87 -16.32
N HIS A 329 -9.59 -8.65 -15.23
CA HIS A 329 -10.55 -9.69 -14.85
C HIS A 329 -11.95 -9.11 -14.60
N GLY A 330 -12.08 -8.09 -13.75
CA GLY A 330 -13.37 -7.49 -13.41
C GLY A 330 -14.13 -6.97 -14.64
N TYR A 331 -13.43 -6.28 -15.55
CA TYR A 331 -14.04 -5.78 -16.80
C TYR A 331 -14.37 -6.89 -17.81
N ALA A 332 -13.72 -8.05 -17.72
CA ALA A 332 -14.00 -9.22 -18.55
C ALA A 332 -15.10 -10.13 -17.96
N LYS A 333 -15.22 -10.25 -16.63
CA LYS A 333 -16.32 -10.92 -15.90
C LYS A 333 -17.61 -10.08 -15.90
N ALA A 334 -17.49 -8.75 -15.93
CA ALA A 334 -18.63 -7.82 -15.84
C ALA A 334 -19.85 -8.08 -16.77
N PRO A 335 -19.73 -8.57 -18.02
CA PRO A 335 -20.90 -8.90 -18.85
C PRO A 335 -21.77 -10.03 -18.29
N TYR A 336 -21.21 -10.93 -17.48
CA TYR A 336 -21.93 -11.96 -16.74
C TYR A 336 -22.60 -11.36 -15.48
N LEU A 337 -21.84 -10.59 -14.69
CA LEU A 337 -22.34 -9.94 -13.47
C LEU A 337 -23.48 -8.95 -13.75
N LEU A 338 -23.36 -8.14 -14.81
CA LEU A 338 -24.38 -7.17 -15.23
C LEU A 338 -25.65 -7.81 -15.84
N ALA A 339 -25.61 -9.12 -16.16
CA ALA A 339 -26.79 -9.88 -16.54
C ALA A 339 -27.53 -10.48 -15.32
N GLY A 340 -26.97 -10.35 -14.12
CA GLY A 340 -27.46 -10.97 -12.89
C GLY A 340 -26.66 -12.21 -12.44
N GLY A 341 -25.61 -12.60 -13.18
CA GLY A 341 -24.77 -13.76 -12.86
C GLY A 341 -24.12 -13.66 -11.48
N ARG A 342 -24.24 -14.73 -10.69
CA ARG A 342 -23.61 -14.87 -9.38
C ARG A 342 -23.45 -16.36 -9.05
N LYS A 343 -22.30 -16.70 -8.47
CA LYS A 343 -22.08 -18.00 -7.83
C LYS A 343 -22.10 -17.88 -6.31
N ASP A 344 -22.46 -18.98 -5.65
CA ASP A 344 -22.31 -19.15 -4.21
C ASP A 344 -20.92 -19.69 -3.84
N MET A 345 -20.76 -20.08 -2.58
CA MET A 345 -19.53 -20.62 -2.00
C MET A 345 -19.21 -22.06 -2.47
N GLY A 346 -20.22 -22.83 -2.91
CA GLY A 346 -20.02 -24.11 -3.57
C GLY A 346 -19.61 -23.96 -5.05
N GLY A 347 -19.80 -22.78 -5.61
CA GLY A 347 -19.58 -22.48 -7.02
C GLY A 347 -20.80 -22.74 -7.90
N ASP A 348 -21.98 -23.01 -7.31
CA ASP A 348 -23.24 -23.19 -8.03
C ASP A 348 -23.81 -21.83 -8.47
N GLU A 349 -24.52 -21.79 -9.60
CA GLU A 349 -25.11 -20.55 -10.12
C GLU A 349 -26.40 -20.22 -9.37
N VAL A 350 -26.39 -19.12 -8.62
CA VAL A 350 -27.53 -18.63 -7.82
C VAL A 350 -28.10 -17.30 -8.35
N GLY A 351 -27.41 -16.64 -9.29
CA GLY A 351 -27.86 -15.39 -9.90
C GLY A 351 -28.74 -15.59 -11.14
N LEU A 352 -28.29 -16.46 -12.05
CA LEU A 352 -28.99 -16.77 -13.31
C LEU A 352 -29.79 -18.07 -13.20
N VAL A 353 -30.78 -18.08 -12.31
CA VAL A 353 -31.74 -19.18 -12.14
C VAL A 353 -33.14 -18.84 -12.65
N ASP A 354 -33.98 -19.87 -12.76
CA ASP A 354 -35.42 -19.80 -13.02
C ASP A 354 -36.25 -19.75 -11.71
N GLY A 355 -37.57 -19.94 -11.81
CA GLY A 355 -38.49 -19.87 -10.67
C GLY A 355 -38.43 -21.07 -9.72
N ASP A 356 -37.86 -22.20 -10.16
CA ASP A 356 -37.70 -23.43 -9.37
C ASP A 356 -36.25 -23.58 -8.84
N GLY A 357 -35.37 -22.62 -9.16
CA GLY A 357 -33.97 -22.57 -8.74
C GLY A 357 -33.00 -23.30 -9.66
N ALA A 358 -33.43 -23.75 -10.85
CA ALA A 358 -32.56 -24.36 -11.84
C ALA A 358 -31.87 -23.30 -12.72
N VAL A 359 -30.71 -23.62 -13.28
CA VAL A 359 -29.90 -22.67 -14.07
C VAL A 359 -30.62 -22.26 -15.35
N ASP A 360 -30.79 -20.95 -15.57
CA ASP A 360 -31.37 -20.40 -16.79
C ASP A 360 -30.33 -20.39 -17.92
N GLU A 361 -30.20 -21.55 -18.58
CA GLU A 361 -29.35 -21.76 -19.74
C GLU A 361 -29.66 -20.81 -20.91
N ALA A 362 -30.88 -20.24 -20.99
CA ALA A 362 -31.22 -19.29 -22.05
C ALA A 362 -30.59 -17.90 -21.78
N LYS A 363 -30.67 -17.40 -20.53
CA LYS A 363 -29.92 -16.21 -20.11
C LYS A 363 -28.40 -16.47 -20.17
N LEU A 364 -27.95 -17.62 -19.69
CA LEU A 364 -26.52 -17.96 -19.60
C LEU A 364 -25.90 -18.08 -20.99
N SER A 365 -26.52 -18.78 -21.94
CA SER A 365 -26.01 -18.91 -23.31
C SER A 365 -25.97 -17.59 -24.09
N ALA A 366 -26.84 -16.62 -23.77
CA ALA A 366 -26.82 -15.28 -24.33
C ALA A 366 -25.61 -14.43 -23.85
N ILE A 367 -24.98 -14.77 -22.73
CA ILE A 367 -23.78 -14.10 -22.24
C ILE A 367 -22.54 -14.59 -23.04
N PRO A 368 -21.67 -13.67 -23.51
CA PRO A 368 -20.46 -14.02 -24.26
C PRO A 368 -19.62 -15.09 -23.56
N GLU A 369 -19.25 -16.14 -24.30
CA GLU A 369 -18.47 -17.28 -23.81
C GLU A 369 -17.22 -16.85 -23.04
N ALA A 370 -16.50 -15.84 -23.53
CA ALA A 370 -15.31 -15.30 -22.87
C ALA A 370 -15.61 -14.73 -21.46
N ALA A 371 -16.78 -14.09 -21.26
CA ALA A 371 -17.17 -13.57 -19.95
C ALA A 371 -17.61 -14.69 -18.98
N ARG A 372 -18.28 -15.72 -19.49
CA ARG A 372 -18.61 -16.93 -18.70
C ARG A 372 -17.37 -17.73 -18.31
N ARG A 373 -16.41 -17.89 -19.23
CA ARG A 373 -15.14 -18.54 -18.93
C ARG A 373 -14.28 -17.73 -17.96
N GLU A 374 -14.33 -16.40 -18.03
CA GLU A 374 -13.67 -15.53 -17.06
C GLU A 374 -14.34 -15.61 -15.68
N ALA A 375 -15.67 -15.74 -15.63
CA ALA A 375 -16.44 -15.95 -14.39
C ALA A 375 -16.17 -17.30 -13.70
N ALA A 376 -15.60 -18.27 -14.42
CA ALA A 376 -15.18 -19.57 -13.89
C ALA A 376 -13.72 -19.61 -13.41
N ARG A 377 -13.00 -18.47 -13.38
CA ARG A 377 -11.63 -18.40 -12.84
C ARG A 377 -11.67 -18.08 -11.35
N LYS A 378 -10.94 -18.85 -10.54
CA LYS A 378 -10.63 -18.46 -9.15
C LYS A 378 -9.92 -17.10 -9.12
N LEU A 379 -10.24 -16.26 -8.13
CA LEU A 379 -9.56 -14.99 -7.91
C LEU A 379 -8.12 -15.20 -7.42
N VAL A 380 -7.93 -16.16 -6.50
CA VAL A 380 -6.63 -16.55 -5.92
C VAL A 380 -6.46 -18.07 -6.02
N GLY A 381 -5.23 -18.54 -6.14
CA GLY A 381 -4.87 -19.95 -5.96
C GLY A 381 -3.55 -20.30 -6.64
N ASP A 382 -3.18 -21.58 -6.62
CA ASP A 382 -2.08 -22.11 -7.45
C ASP A 382 -2.51 -22.31 -8.92
N THR A 383 -1.54 -22.32 -9.83
CA THR A 383 -1.78 -22.62 -11.25
C THR A 383 -1.68 -24.13 -11.51
N VAL A 384 -2.83 -24.81 -11.61
CA VAL A 384 -2.93 -26.26 -11.86
C VAL A 384 -3.01 -26.56 -13.37
N ASP A 385 -2.23 -27.54 -13.84
CA ASP A 385 -2.25 -27.99 -15.24
C ASP A 385 -3.60 -28.60 -15.62
N GLY A 386 -4.25 -28.02 -16.64
CA GLY A 386 -5.57 -28.44 -17.13
C GLY A 386 -6.73 -27.58 -16.62
N GLU A 387 -6.53 -26.80 -15.56
CA GLU A 387 -7.51 -25.86 -15.04
C GLU A 387 -7.35 -24.44 -15.62
N LEU A 388 -8.27 -23.54 -15.29
CA LEU A 388 -8.14 -22.12 -15.63
C LEU A 388 -7.26 -21.41 -14.60
N ALA A 389 -6.04 -21.04 -15.00
CA ALA A 389 -5.11 -20.31 -14.14
C ALA A 389 -5.79 -19.11 -13.42
N PRO A 390 -5.57 -18.94 -12.10
CA PRO A 390 -6.26 -17.93 -11.29
C PRO A 390 -5.90 -16.50 -11.68
N VAL A 391 -6.67 -15.53 -11.20
CA VAL A 391 -6.45 -14.10 -11.49
C VAL A 391 -5.18 -13.58 -10.82
N ILE A 392 -4.98 -13.98 -9.57
CA ILE A 392 -3.79 -13.76 -8.74
C ILE A 392 -3.26 -15.14 -8.33
N ASP A 393 -1.98 -15.38 -8.58
CA ASP A 393 -1.26 -16.57 -8.14
C ASP A 393 -1.01 -16.51 -6.61
N ALA A 394 -1.13 -17.64 -5.90
CA ALA A 394 -1.10 -17.66 -4.43
C ALA A 394 0.19 -17.07 -3.86
N GLU A 395 1.36 -17.47 -4.38
CA GLU A 395 2.66 -16.91 -3.97
C GLU A 395 2.76 -15.40 -4.29
N THR A 396 2.07 -14.91 -5.32
CA THR A 396 1.92 -13.46 -5.57
C THR A 396 1.17 -12.74 -4.45
N LEU A 397 0.16 -13.36 -3.83
CA LEU A 397 -0.55 -12.82 -2.65
C LEU A 397 0.30 -12.95 -1.37
N TRP A 398 0.90 -14.10 -1.14
CA TRP A 398 1.64 -14.42 0.08
C TRP A 398 3.00 -13.71 0.17
N SER A 399 3.59 -13.33 -0.97
CA SER A 399 4.74 -12.41 -1.08
C SER A 399 4.53 -11.00 -0.49
N CYS A 400 3.31 -10.59 -0.13
CA CYS A 400 3.07 -9.27 0.46
C CYS A 400 3.54 -9.18 1.92
N THR A 401 4.24 -8.09 2.24
CA THR A 401 4.73 -7.74 3.59
C THR A 401 3.84 -6.72 4.33
N ASN A 402 2.68 -6.37 3.76
CA ASN A 402 1.72 -5.35 4.24
C ASN A 402 2.35 -4.01 4.68
N CYS A 403 3.54 -3.68 4.19
CA CYS A 403 4.40 -2.61 4.71
C CYS A 403 4.07 -1.19 4.17
N GLY A 404 2.94 -1.02 3.48
CA GLY A 404 2.44 0.26 2.96
C GLY A 404 3.20 0.93 1.82
N ALA A 405 4.31 0.34 1.31
CA ALA A 405 5.17 0.97 0.31
C ALA A 405 4.47 1.25 -1.04
N CYS A 406 3.47 0.45 -1.40
CA CYS A 406 2.64 0.64 -2.60
C CYS A 406 1.63 1.79 -2.47
N VAL A 407 1.03 1.92 -1.29
CA VAL A 407 -0.02 2.91 -0.96
C VAL A 407 0.59 4.32 -0.86
N GLU A 408 1.59 4.51 0.00
CA GLU A 408 2.27 5.81 0.23
C GLU A 408 2.91 6.41 -1.05
N GLN A 409 3.15 5.58 -2.06
CA GLN A 409 3.79 5.94 -3.33
C GLN A 409 2.79 5.99 -4.50
N CYS A 410 1.50 5.76 -4.25
CA CYS A 410 0.44 5.88 -5.25
C CYS A 410 0.04 7.36 -5.44
N PRO A 411 0.05 7.90 -6.68
CA PRO A 411 -0.35 9.28 -6.93
C PRO A 411 -1.88 9.50 -7.02
N VAL A 412 -2.67 8.43 -6.88
CA VAL A 412 -4.14 8.41 -7.05
C VAL A 412 -4.85 7.63 -5.92
N ASP A 413 -4.14 7.45 -4.80
CA ASP A 413 -4.55 6.76 -3.56
C ASP A 413 -5.35 5.46 -3.77
N ILE A 414 -4.62 4.41 -4.16
CA ILE A 414 -5.15 3.04 -4.31
C ILE A 414 -4.81 2.26 -3.04
N GLU A 415 -5.81 1.62 -2.47
CA GLU A 415 -5.87 0.98 -1.15
C GLU A 415 -5.24 -0.44 -1.20
N HIS A 416 -4.11 -0.57 -1.90
CA HIS A 416 -3.45 -1.84 -2.28
C HIS A 416 -3.29 -2.86 -1.13
N VAL A 417 -3.12 -2.41 0.11
CA VAL A 417 -2.93 -3.31 1.27
C VAL A 417 -4.26 -3.88 1.76
N ASP A 418 -5.33 -3.08 1.76
CA ASP A 418 -6.66 -3.55 2.16
C ASP A 418 -7.18 -4.62 1.19
N HIS A 419 -7.00 -4.42 -0.13
CA HIS A 419 -7.37 -5.43 -1.14
C HIS A 419 -6.61 -6.76 -0.98
N ILE A 420 -5.35 -6.70 -0.52
CA ILE A 420 -4.54 -7.89 -0.23
C ILE A 420 -4.97 -8.57 1.07
N ILE A 421 -5.37 -7.80 2.08
CA ILE A 421 -5.88 -8.35 3.35
C ILE A 421 -7.24 -9.02 3.12
N ASP A 422 -8.14 -8.44 2.32
CA ASP A 422 -9.45 -9.05 2.03
C ASP A 422 -9.32 -10.36 1.22
N MET A 423 -8.40 -10.45 0.24
CA MET A 423 -8.10 -11.72 -0.43
C MET A 423 -7.52 -12.77 0.53
N ARG A 424 -6.66 -12.37 1.46
CA ARG A 424 -6.12 -13.27 2.49
C ARG A 424 -7.17 -13.72 3.51
N ARG A 425 -8.13 -12.86 3.86
CA ARG A 425 -9.27 -13.20 4.73
C ARG A 425 -10.07 -14.34 4.11
N TYR A 426 -10.41 -14.25 2.82
CA TYR A 426 -11.13 -15.33 2.13
C TYR A 426 -10.32 -16.63 2.09
N GLN A 427 -9.07 -16.58 1.64
CA GLN A 427 -8.22 -17.77 1.54
C GLN A 427 -8.04 -18.47 2.90
N VAL A 428 -7.91 -17.72 4.01
CA VAL A 428 -7.75 -18.32 5.36
C VAL A 428 -9.07 -18.75 6.01
N LEU A 429 -10.13 -17.96 5.91
CA LEU A 429 -11.39 -18.19 6.64
C LEU A 429 -12.38 -19.09 5.86
N ILE A 430 -12.28 -19.16 4.54
CA ILE A 430 -13.14 -19.97 3.67
C ILE A 430 -12.36 -21.17 3.11
N GLU A 431 -11.35 -20.92 2.27
CA GLU A 431 -10.68 -22.00 1.53
C GLU A 431 -9.73 -22.82 2.43
N SER A 432 -9.38 -22.30 3.61
CA SER A 432 -8.30 -22.84 4.47
C SER A 432 -6.96 -22.99 3.74
N GLU A 433 -6.75 -22.18 2.70
CA GLU A 433 -5.62 -22.23 1.76
C GLU A 433 -4.59 -21.17 2.15
N PHE A 434 -3.52 -21.58 2.83
CA PHE A 434 -2.45 -20.67 3.26
C PHE A 434 -1.11 -21.41 3.41
N PRO A 435 0.04 -20.69 3.34
CA PRO A 435 1.36 -21.27 3.52
C PRO A 435 1.48 -22.11 4.80
N SER A 436 1.97 -23.33 4.65
CA SER A 436 1.94 -24.39 5.66
C SER A 436 2.56 -23.98 7.00
N GLU A 437 3.57 -23.12 6.97
CA GLU A 437 4.28 -22.59 8.12
C GLU A 437 3.37 -21.76 9.05
N LEU A 438 2.31 -21.15 8.51
CA LEU A 438 1.32 -20.39 9.29
C LEU A 438 0.40 -21.29 10.13
N ALA A 439 0.28 -22.58 9.83
CA ALA A 439 -0.51 -23.50 10.67
C ALA A 439 0.08 -23.63 12.08
N GLY A 440 1.41 -23.62 12.21
CA GLY A 440 2.11 -23.57 13.50
C GLY A 440 1.87 -22.25 14.23
N LEU A 441 1.92 -21.13 13.50
CA LEU A 441 1.64 -19.79 14.03
C LEU A 441 0.22 -19.70 14.62
N PHE A 442 -0.81 -20.08 13.85
CA PHE A 442 -2.21 -19.99 14.29
C PHE A 442 -2.45 -20.88 15.52
N LYS A 443 -1.98 -22.13 15.48
CA LYS A 443 -2.10 -23.06 16.61
C LYS A 443 -1.40 -22.53 17.88
N ASN A 444 -0.21 -21.94 17.76
CA ASN A 444 0.50 -21.35 18.88
C ASN A 444 -0.25 -20.12 19.46
N LEU A 445 -0.78 -19.25 18.59
CA LEU A 445 -1.57 -18.10 19.01
C LEU A 445 -2.85 -18.51 19.75
N GLU A 446 -3.59 -19.49 19.23
CA GLU A 446 -4.81 -20.04 19.82
C GLU A 446 -4.54 -20.76 21.17
N ASN A 447 -3.56 -21.68 21.21
CA ASN A 447 -3.37 -22.60 22.34
C ASN A 447 -2.41 -22.07 23.42
N LYS A 448 -1.66 -21.00 23.14
CA LYS A 448 -0.63 -20.42 24.04
C LYS A 448 -0.67 -18.89 24.13
N GLY A 449 -1.56 -18.21 23.41
CA GLY A 449 -1.63 -16.75 23.38
C GLY A 449 -0.37 -16.06 22.82
N ASN A 450 0.56 -16.79 22.19
CA ASN A 450 1.80 -16.23 21.67
C ASN A 450 2.34 -17.06 20.49
N PRO A 451 2.96 -16.43 19.47
CA PRO A 451 3.33 -17.12 18.23
C PRO A 451 4.52 -18.08 18.39
N TRP A 452 5.33 -17.93 19.45
CA TRP A 452 6.47 -18.82 19.76
C TRP A 452 6.07 -20.11 20.50
N GLY A 453 4.80 -20.30 20.85
CA GLY A 453 4.30 -21.51 21.53
C GLY A 453 4.82 -21.71 22.96
N GLN A 454 5.48 -20.71 23.54
CA GLN A 454 6.02 -20.75 24.91
C GLN A 454 4.88 -20.73 25.95
N ASN A 455 5.15 -21.05 27.22
CA ASN A 455 4.12 -20.99 28.25
C ASN A 455 4.02 -19.59 28.85
N SER A 456 2.83 -19.19 29.27
CA SER A 456 2.57 -17.89 29.93
C SER A 456 3.50 -17.61 31.11
N LYS A 457 3.80 -18.63 31.92
CA LYS A 457 4.73 -18.53 33.06
C LYS A 457 6.15 -18.11 32.63
N ASP A 458 6.59 -18.52 31.45
CA ASP A 458 7.91 -18.19 30.92
C ASP A 458 8.03 -16.72 30.51
N ARG A 459 6.91 -15.97 30.45
CA ARG A 459 6.91 -14.54 30.10
C ARG A 459 7.64 -13.67 31.13
N LEU A 460 7.66 -14.08 32.40
CA LEU A 460 8.31 -13.34 33.49
C LEU A 460 9.83 -13.54 33.52
N ASN A 461 10.39 -14.47 32.74
CA ASN A 461 11.81 -14.85 32.80
C ASN A 461 12.76 -13.66 32.52
N TRP A 462 12.36 -12.66 31.73
CA TRP A 462 13.19 -11.47 31.49
C TRP A 462 13.30 -10.55 32.72
N ILE A 463 12.34 -10.59 33.66
CA ILE A 463 12.38 -9.82 34.92
C ILE A 463 13.37 -10.46 35.88
N SER A 464 13.45 -11.80 35.93
CA SER A 464 14.53 -12.49 36.66
C SER A 464 15.93 -12.33 36.04
N GLU A 465 16.04 -11.63 34.91
CA GLU A 465 17.31 -11.16 34.33
C GLU A 465 17.53 -9.64 34.55
N MET A 466 16.84 -9.02 35.53
CA MET A 466 16.96 -7.63 35.97
C MET A 466 17.38 -7.57 37.44
N ASP A 467 18.17 -6.57 37.81
CA ASP A 467 18.68 -6.41 39.18
C ASP A 467 17.74 -5.57 40.10
N PHE A 468 16.59 -5.10 39.60
CA PHE A 468 15.63 -4.26 40.34
C PHE A 468 14.18 -4.77 40.23
N GLU A 469 13.34 -4.39 41.20
CA GLU A 469 11.95 -4.86 41.36
C GLU A 469 11.03 -4.20 40.30
N ILE A 470 10.41 -4.98 39.40
CA ILE A 470 9.47 -4.49 38.39
C ILE A 470 8.04 -4.91 38.77
N PRO A 471 7.12 -3.98 39.08
CA PRO A 471 5.77 -4.32 39.54
C PRO A 471 4.94 -5.08 38.49
N VAL A 472 4.41 -6.24 38.88
CA VAL A 472 3.50 -7.07 38.09
C VAL A 472 2.07 -6.92 38.60
N PHE A 473 1.13 -6.65 37.69
CA PHE A 473 -0.30 -6.57 38.00
C PHE A 473 -0.82 -7.91 38.57
N GLY A 474 -1.62 -7.85 39.63
CA GLY A 474 -2.16 -9.03 40.33
C GLY A 474 -1.13 -9.87 41.10
N GLN A 475 0.09 -9.36 41.29
CA GLN A 475 1.12 -9.95 42.16
C GLN A 475 1.70 -8.90 43.11
N ASP A 476 2.13 -7.75 42.59
CA ASP A 476 2.71 -6.64 43.35
C ASP A 476 1.76 -5.43 43.45
N ALA A 477 0.77 -5.33 42.56
CA ALA A 477 -0.21 -4.25 42.54
C ALA A 477 -1.56 -4.69 41.93
N ASP A 478 -2.66 -4.41 42.63
CA ASP A 478 -4.03 -4.77 42.21
C ASP A 478 -4.77 -3.63 41.48
N SER A 479 -4.11 -2.49 41.25
CA SER A 479 -4.69 -1.32 40.60
C SER A 479 -3.63 -0.49 39.87
N PHE A 480 -4.04 0.18 38.79
CA PHE A 480 -3.24 1.16 38.06
C PHE A 480 -3.19 2.55 38.74
N GLU A 481 -3.85 2.74 39.89
CA GLU A 481 -3.74 3.98 40.67
C GLU A 481 -2.28 4.34 40.99
N ASP A 482 -1.94 5.62 40.83
CA ASP A 482 -0.58 6.19 40.96
C ASP A 482 0.53 5.65 40.03
N TYR A 483 0.21 4.80 39.06
CA TYR A 483 1.08 4.50 37.91
C TYR A 483 0.91 5.51 36.76
N GLU A 484 1.96 5.72 35.96
CA GLU A 484 1.94 6.60 34.77
C GLU A 484 1.72 5.84 33.46
N TYR A 485 2.24 4.61 33.36
CA TYR A 485 2.23 3.81 32.14
C TYR A 485 2.11 2.31 32.44
N LEU A 486 1.27 1.61 31.68
CA LEU A 486 1.31 0.16 31.57
C LEU A 486 2.38 -0.20 30.52
N PHE A 487 3.40 -0.96 30.90
CA PHE A 487 4.43 -1.39 29.96
C PHE A 487 4.03 -2.72 29.32
N TRP A 488 3.50 -2.63 28.10
CA TRP A 488 3.17 -3.79 27.29
C TRP A 488 4.44 -4.38 26.68
N VAL A 489 4.83 -5.56 27.15
CA VAL A 489 6.08 -6.22 26.78
C VAL A 489 6.00 -6.78 25.36
N GLY A 490 4.86 -7.40 25.04
CA GLY A 490 4.60 -8.13 23.81
C GLY A 490 5.40 -9.44 23.71
N CYS A 491 4.92 -10.38 22.89
CA CYS A 491 5.51 -11.72 22.81
C CYS A 491 7.01 -11.71 22.45
N ALA A 492 7.43 -10.83 21.54
CA ALA A 492 8.85 -10.72 21.18
C ALA A 492 9.69 -10.24 22.38
N GLY A 493 9.26 -9.18 23.06
CA GLY A 493 9.97 -8.59 24.19
C GLY A 493 10.11 -9.52 25.41
N ALA A 494 9.27 -10.56 25.48
CA ALA A 494 9.32 -11.57 26.54
C ALA A 494 10.12 -12.83 26.14
N TYR A 495 9.92 -13.36 24.93
CA TYR A 495 10.38 -14.70 24.55
C TYR A 495 11.59 -14.73 23.60
N GLU A 496 11.94 -13.63 22.92
CA GLU A 496 13.05 -13.61 21.95
C GLU A 496 14.25 -12.85 22.53
N ASP A 497 15.40 -13.52 22.68
CA ASP A 497 16.49 -13.00 23.53
C ASP A 497 17.15 -11.70 23.04
N ARG A 498 17.07 -11.38 21.74
CA ARG A 498 17.53 -10.08 21.22
C ARG A 498 16.49 -9.00 21.54
N ALA A 499 15.20 -9.31 21.45
CA ALA A 499 14.12 -8.41 21.82
C ALA A 499 14.02 -8.18 23.35
N LYS A 500 14.30 -9.19 24.19
CA LYS A 500 14.44 -9.03 25.66
C LYS A 500 15.42 -7.90 26.01
N LYS A 501 16.57 -7.83 25.34
CA LYS A 501 17.55 -6.72 25.55
C LYS A 501 16.96 -5.33 25.29
N THR A 502 15.97 -5.21 24.40
CA THR A 502 15.21 -3.97 24.22
C THR A 502 14.25 -3.74 25.39
N THR A 503 13.49 -4.75 25.83
CA THR A 503 12.59 -4.68 26.99
C THR A 503 13.32 -4.22 28.25
N LYS A 504 14.43 -4.89 28.57
CA LYS A 504 15.28 -4.60 29.74
C LYS A 504 15.85 -3.18 29.69
N ALA A 505 16.33 -2.74 28.52
CA ALA A 505 16.82 -1.37 28.36
C ALA A 505 15.72 -0.31 28.48
N VAL A 506 14.50 -0.57 27.99
CA VAL A 506 13.36 0.35 28.18
C VAL A 506 12.95 0.40 29.66
N ALA A 507 12.89 -0.73 30.37
CA ALA A 507 12.60 -0.77 31.79
C ALA A 507 13.62 0.03 32.62
N GLU A 508 14.92 -0.19 32.39
CA GLU A 508 16.01 0.53 33.08
C GLU A 508 15.96 2.05 32.80
N LEU A 509 15.62 2.46 31.57
CA LEU A 509 15.44 3.86 31.21
C LEU A 509 14.21 4.50 31.86
N LEU A 510 13.07 3.80 31.93
CA LEU A 510 11.87 4.30 32.60
C LEU A 510 12.10 4.45 34.12
N ALA A 511 12.75 3.47 34.74
CA ALA A 511 13.14 3.53 36.14
C ALA A 511 14.17 4.64 36.41
N THR A 512 15.18 4.82 35.56
CA THR A 512 16.13 5.94 35.67
C THR A 512 15.44 7.30 35.57
N ALA A 513 14.43 7.41 34.70
CA ALA A 513 13.64 8.63 34.51
C ALA A 513 12.61 8.92 35.62
N GLY A 514 12.49 8.05 36.64
CA GLY A 514 11.43 8.14 37.65
C GLY A 514 10.05 8.14 37.01
N VAL A 515 9.80 7.22 36.08
CA VAL A 515 8.48 6.98 35.47
C VAL A 515 7.88 5.74 36.11
N LYS A 516 6.73 5.88 36.74
CA LYS A 516 6.06 4.77 37.42
C LYS A 516 5.35 3.87 36.40
N PHE A 517 5.78 2.62 36.29
CA PHE A 517 5.20 1.64 35.38
C PHE A 517 4.99 0.27 36.03
N MET A 518 4.05 -0.49 35.48
CA MET A 518 3.79 -1.90 35.81
C MET A 518 3.68 -2.74 34.54
N VAL A 519 3.71 -4.07 34.68
CA VAL A 519 3.55 -5.03 33.56
C VAL A 519 2.42 -6.03 33.83
N LEU A 520 1.82 -6.58 32.77
CA LEU A 520 0.72 -7.55 32.85
C LEU A 520 1.16 -9.01 33.17
N GLY A 521 2.47 -9.25 33.34
CA GLY A 521 2.99 -10.55 33.76
C GLY A 521 2.62 -11.72 32.85
N ALA A 522 2.09 -12.79 33.46
CA ALA A 522 1.78 -14.04 32.74
C ALA A 522 0.53 -13.96 31.85
N ASP A 523 -0.40 -13.04 32.15
CA ASP A 523 -1.72 -12.98 31.51
C ASP A 523 -1.73 -12.15 30.20
N GLU A 524 -0.66 -11.41 29.93
CA GLU A 524 -0.47 -10.69 28.65
C GLU A 524 -0.39 -11.67 27.46
N THR A 525 -1.29 -11.58 26.48
CA THR A 525 -1.23 -12.46 25.29
C THR A 525 -0.52 -11.79 24.10
N CYS A 526 -0.97 -12.04 22.87
CA CYS A 526 -0.46 -11.46 21.64
C CYS A 526 -1.48 -10.45 21.12
N THR A 527 -1.03 -9.31 20.57
CA THR A 527 -1.92 -8.27 20.03
C THR A 527 -2.64 -8.67 18.73
N GLY A 528 -2.67 -9.96 18.37
CA GLY A 528 -3.31 -10.52 17.18
C GLY A 528 -2.71 -10.11 15.82
N ASP A 529 -1.75 -9.16 15.76
CA ASP A 529 -1.23 -8.57 14.50
C ASP A 529 -0.86 -9.63 13.44
N SER A 530 -0.09 -10.66 13.80
CA SER A 530 0.32 -11.69 12.84
C SER A 530 -0.83 -12.54 12.33
N ALA A 531 -1.89 -12.76 13.12
CA ALA A 531 -3.12 -13.40 12.63
C ALA A 531 -3.84 -12.47 11.64
N ARG A 532 -4.03 -11.19 12.01
CA ARG A 532 -4.69 -10.20 11.15
C ARG A 532 -3.97 -9.96 9.82
N ARG A 533 -2.63 -9.90 9.82
CA ARG A 533 -1.83 -9.75 8.58
C ARG A 533 -1.80 -11.01 7.72
N ALA A 534 -2.03 -12.18 8.32
CA ALA A 534 -2.20 -13.42 7.57
C ALA A 534 -3.61 -13.57 6.99
N GLY A 535 -4.62 -12.88 7.53
CA GLY A 535 -6.03 -12.97 7.09
C GLY A 535 -6.95 -13.67 8.09
N ASN A 536 -6.42 -14.23 9.18
CA ASN A 536 -7.22 -14.85 10.23
C ASN A 536 -7.84 -13.76 11.13
N GLU A 537 -8.93 -13.16 10.65
CA GLU A 537 -9.59 -12.03 11.32
C GLU A 537 -10.21 -12.45 12.67
N PHE A 538 -10.89 -13.60 12.73
CA PHE A 538 -11.53 -14.05 13.98
C PHE A 538 -10.51 -14.38 15.08
N LEU A 539 -9.36 -15.00 14.76
CA LEU A 539 -8.28 -15.19 15.75
C LEU A 539 -7.67 -13.85 16.21
N PHE A 540 -7.62 -12.83 15.34
CA PHE A 540 -7.26 -11.47 15.76
C PHE A 540 -8.31 -10.89 16.71
N GLN A 541 -9.61 -10.98 16.36
CA GLN A 541 -10.70 -10.43 17.16
C GLN A 541 -10.80 -11.11 18.54
N GLN A 542 -10.68 -12.44 18.60
CA GLN A 542 -10.65 -13.21 19.86
C GLN A 542 -9.49 -12.76 20.76
N LEU A 543 -8.26 -12.70 20.23
CA LEU A 543 -7.10 -12.22 21.00
C LEU A 543 -7.24 -10.75 21.40
N ALA A 544 -7.81 -9.91 20.55
CA ALA A 544 -8.03 -8.50 20.86
C ALA A 544 -9.05 -8.34 22.00
N MET A 545 -10.20 -9.00 21.93
CA MET A 545 -11.23 -8.95 22.98
C MET A 545 -10.71 -9.49 24.33
N GLN A 546 -9.97 -10.61 24.33
CA GLN A 546 -9.33 -11.14 25.55
C GLN A 546 -8.35 -10.14 26.19
N ASN A 547 -7.54 -9.47 25.38
CA ASN A 547 -6.64 -8.44 25.89
C ASN A 547 -7.39 -7.17 26.32
N ILE A 548 -8.51 -6.82 25.68
CA ILE A 548 -9.35 -5.67 26.06
C ILE A 548 -10.05 -5.92 27.40
N GLU A 549 -10.52 -7.14 27.67
CA GLU A 549 -11.07 -7.53 28.98
C GLU A 549 -10.02 -7.33 30.10
N LEU A 550 -8.80 -7.84 29.90
CA LEU A 550 -7.68 -7.67 30.84
C LEU A 550 -7.25 -6.21 30.99
N LEU A 551 -7.11 -5.47 29.89
CA LEU A 551 -6.74 -4.05 29.93
C LEU A 551 -7.82 -3.20 30.62
N ASN A 552 -9.10 -3.56 30.47
CA ASN A 552 -10.21 -2.84 31.09
C ASN A 552 -10.32 -3.12 32.60
N SER A 553 -9.94 -4.31 33.09
CA SER A 553 -9.85 -4.56 34.54
C SER A 553 -8.64 -3.87 35.18
N VAL A 554 -7.50 -3.83 34.50
CA VAL A 554 -6.30 -3.07 34.91
C VAL A 554 -6.59 -1.56 34.97
N PHE A 555 -7.40 -1.05 34.04
CA PHE A 555 -7.82 0.34 33.98
C PHE A 555 -9.22 0.61 34.56
N ASP A 556 -9.72 -0.23 35.48
CA ASP A 556 -10.94 0.08 36.23
C ASP A 556 -10.75 1.32 37.12
N GLY A 557 -11.80 2.14 37.24
CA GLY A 557 -11.74 3.48 37.86
C GLY A 557 -10.88 4.52 37.12
N VAL A 558 -10.02 4.12 36.17
CA VAL A 558 -9.10 5.02 35.45
C VAL A 558 -9.79 5.74 34.30
N GLU A 559 -9.84 7.08 34.36
CA GLU A 559 -10.30 7.94 33.25
C GLU A 559 -9.61 7.59 31.92
N GLN A 560 -10.35 7.47 30.80
CA GLN A 560 -9.82 7.13 29.45
C GLN A 560 -8.47 7.82 29.14
N ARG A 561 -8.39 9.15 29.32
CA ARG A 561 -7.19 9.98 29.09
C ARG A 561 -5.96 9.68 29.97
N LYS A 562 -6.05 8.72 30.88
CA LYS A 562 -4.97 8.22 31.75
C LYS A 562 -4.60 6.76 31.43
N ARG A 563 -5.37 6.04 30.61
CA ARG A 563 -5.17 4.64 30.24
C ARG A 563 -4.01 4.50 29.25
N LYS A 564 -2.80 4.64 29.76
CA LYS A 564 -1.58 4.81 28.98
C LYS A 564 -0.82 3.52 28.84
N ILE A 565 -0.50 3.12 27.61
CA ILE A 565 0.25 1.90 27.31
C ILE A 565 1.54 2.28 26.57
N VAL A 566 2.71 1.90 27.10
CA VAL A 566 3.98 2.01 26.37
C VAL A 566 4.37 0.66 25.75
N VAL A 567 4.83 0.68 24.50
CA VAL A 567 5.20 -0.52 23.73
C VAL A 567 6.62 -0.46 23.15
N THR A 568 7.34 -1.58 23.19
CA THR A 568 8.63 -1.74 22.49
C THR A 568 8.48 -1.96 20.98
N CYS A 569 7.32 -2.45 20.53
CA CYS A 569 7.14 -3.00 19.18
C CYS A 569 6.20 -2.15 18.33
N ALA A 570 6.68 -1.73 17.15
CA ALA A 570 5.91 -1.02 16.14
C ALA A 570 4.64 -1.75 15.66
N HIS A 571 4.60 -3.09 15.71
CA HIS A 571 3.41 -3.87 15.38
C HIS A 571 2.35 -3.80 16.49
N CYS A 572 2.76 -3.98 17.75
CA CYS A 572 1.88 -3.82 18.90
C CYS A 572 1.37 -2.38 19.03
N PHE A 573 2.20 -1.39 18.69
CA PHE A 573 1.83 0.02 18.59
C PHE A 573 0.68 0.24 17.60
N ASN A 574 0.76 -0.32 16.40
CA ASN A 574 -0.31 -0.20 15.40
C ASN A 574 -1.57 -0.96 15.81
N ALA A 575 -1.44 -2.18 16.33
CA ALA A 575 -2.58 -2.99 16.74
C ALA A 575 -3.35 -2.35 17.91
N LEU A 576 -2.67 -2.05 19.02
CA LEU A 576 -3.29 -1.47 20.21
C LEU A 576 -3.77 -0.03 19.97
N GLY A 577 -3.03 0.76 19.19
CA GLY A 577 -3.32 2.18 18.99
C GLY A 577 -4.37 2.48 17.92
N ASN A 578 -4.42 1.68 16.84
CA ASN A 578 -5.27 1.98 15.67
C ASN A 578 -6.36 0.93 15.42
N GLU A 579 -6.19 -0.32 15.88
CA GLU A 579 -7.05 -1.44 15.46
C GLU A 579 -7.90 -2.03 16.59
N TYR A 580 -7.46 -1.93 17.85
CA TYR A 580 -8.28 -2.26 19.01
C TYR A 580 -9.55 -1.39 19.14
N PRO A 581 -9.57 -0.10 18.70
CA PRO A 581 -10.81 0.68 18.63
C PRO A 581 -11.89 0.08 17.74
N GLU A 582 -11.56 -0.76 16.75
CA GLU A 582 -12.54 -1.46 15.91
C GLU A 582 -13.34 -2.53 16.69
N VAL A 583 -12.79 -2.99 17.82
CA VAL A 583 -13.34 -4.03 18.70
C VAL A 583 -13.49 -3.53 20.16
N GLY A 584 -13.59 -2.21 20.36
CA GLY A 584 -13.98 -1.58 21.63
C GLY A 584 -12.85 -1.22 22.61
N GLY A 585 -11.58 -1.38 22.24
CA GLY A 585 -10.43 -0.97 23.07
C GLY A 585 -10.00 0.48 22.80
N ASP A 586 -9.91 1.32 23.83
CA ASP A 586 -9.54 2.74 23.73
C ASP A 586 -8.47 3.10 24.80
N TYR A 587 -7.25 3.40 24.35
CA TYR A 587 -6.05 3.55 25.19
C TYR A 587 -5.06 4.59 24.59
N GLU A 588 -4.39 5.41 25.41
CA GLU A 588 -3.26 6.25 24.94
C GLU A 588 -2.01 5.38 24.76
N VAL A 589 -1.89 4.75 23.59
CA VAL A 589 -0.71 3.95 23.25
C VAL A 589 0.43 4.85 22.78
N VAL A 590 1.64 4.65 23.31
CA VAL A 590 2.85 5.39 22.94
C VAL A 590 3.99 4.42 22.61
N HIS A 591 4.67 4.64 21.49
CA HIS A 591 5.86 3.86 21.18
C HIS A 591 7.02 4.29 22.08
N HIS A 592 7.84 3.35 22.55
CA HIS A 592 8.93 3.64 23.48
C HIS A 592 9.89 4.74 22.98
N THR A 593 10.20 4.81 21.68
CA THR A 593 11.01 5.90 21.10
C THR A 593 10.35 7.29 21.20
N GLN A 594 9.02 7.37 21.22
CA GLN A 594 8.32 8.64 21.49
C GLN A 594 8.40 8.98 22.98
N LEU A 595 8.18 8.02 23.89
CA LEU A 595 8.23 8.26 25.33
C LEU A 595 9.64 8.64 25.80
N LEU A 596 10.66 7.86 25.43
CA LEU A 596 12.06 8.16 25.75
C LEU A 596 12.47 9.54 25.24
N ASN A 597 12.03 9.95 24.04
CA ASN A 597 12.30 11.29 23.52
C ASN A 597 11.60 12.39 24.35
N ARG A 598 10.34 12.18 24.79
CA ARG A 598 9.67 13.08 25.74
C ARG A 598 10.50 13.22 27.03
N LEU A 599 11.03 12.13 27.57
CA LEU A 599 11.82 12.10 28.81
C LEU A 599 13.20 12.77 28.69
N VAL A 600 13.89 12.61 27.56
CA VAL A 600 15.13 13.34 27.24
C VAL A 600 14.86 14.84 27.10
N ARG A 601 13.82 15.22 26.34
CA ARG A 601 13.39 16.63 26.20
C ARG A 601 12.95 17.28 27.52
N GLN A 602 12.42 16.48 28.46
CA GLN A 602 12.10 16.90 29.83
C GLN A 602 13.32 16.92 30.78
N LYS A 603 14.49 16.46 30.35
CA LYS A 603 15.69 16.24 31.20
C LYS A 603 15.50 15.22 32.34
N LYS A 604 14.48 14.36 32.25
CA LYS A 604 14.36 13.16 33.10
C LYS A 604 15.41 12.10 32.72
N LEU A 605 15.77 12.04 31.43
CA LEU A 605 16.93 11.31 30.93
C LEU A 605 17.99 12.31 30.47
N ILE A 606 19.20 12.24 31.04
CA ILE A 606 20.32 13.13 30.71
C ILE A 606 21.43 12.28 30.10
N PRO A 607 21.73 12.44 28.79
CA PRO A 607 22.92 11.84 28.20
C PRO A 607 24.17 12.49 28.78
N VAL A 608 25.11 11.67 29.25
CA VAL A 608 26.40 12.10 29.83
C VAL A 608 27.60 11.50 29.10
N ALA A 609 27.41 10.37 28.40
CA ALA A 609 28.42 9.71 27.58
C ALA A 609 27.98 9.74 26.11
N SER A 610 28.91 10.07 25.20
CA SER A 610 28.67 9.96 23.77
C SER A 610 28.96 8.53 23.31
N VAL A 611 28.02 7.93 22.57
CA VAL A 611 28.23 6.62 21.92
C VAL A 611 29.41 6.68 20.93
N GLY A 612 29.69 7.83 20.31
CA GLY A 612 30.91 8.08 19.54
C GLY A 612 31.09 7.26 18.25
N GLU A 613 30.14 6.40 17.91
CA GLU A 613 30.15 5.50 16.75
C GLU A 613 29.34 6.05 15.55
N ASP A 614 29.61 5.48 14.37
CA ASP A 614 28.78 5.70 13.18
C ASP A 614 27.60 4.72 13.19
N VAL A 615 26.39 5.24 13.10
CA VAL A 615 25.14 4.46 13.20
C VAL A 615 24.27 4.72 11.97
N THR A 616 23.61 3.69 11.45
CA THR A 616 22.57 3.85 10.41
C THR A 616 21.23 3.34 10.92
N TYR A 617 20.12 3.92 10.43
CA TYR A 617 18.78 3.66 10.97
C TYR A 617 17.83 3.02 9.96
N HIS A 618 17.19 1.92 10.37
CA HIS A 618 16.06 1.35 9.66
C HIS A 618 14.75 1.85 10.28
N ASP A 619 14.03 2.72 9.56
CA ASP A 619 12.64 3.08 9.87
C ASP A 619 11.72 1.83 9.78
N PRO A 620 11.14 1.36 10.90
CA PRO A 620 10.18 0.26 10.87
C PRO A 620 8.90 0.68 10.14
N CYS A 621 8.39 -0.13 9.22
CA CYS A 621 7.25 0.27 8.38
C CYS A 621 5.98 0.64 9.16
N PHE A 622 5.66 -0.08 10.24
CA PHE A 622 4.51 0.25 11.10
C PHE A 622 4.73 1.50 11.97
N LEU A 623 5.97 1.82 12.35
CA LEU A 623 6.28 3.05 13.11
C LEU A 623 6.25 4.28 12.20
N GLY A 624 6.94 4.19 11.05
CA GLY A 624 7.07 5.27 10.08
C GLY A 624 5.86 5.42 9.15
N ARG A 625 5.59 4.47 8.25
CA ARG A 625 4.58 4.68 7.20
C ARG A 625 3.13 4.62 7.70
N HIS A 626 2.85 3.76 8.69
CA HIS A 626 1.50 3.62 9.25
C HIS A 626 1.19 4.67 10.31
N ASN A 627 2.16 5.05 11.16
CA ASN A 627 1.94 5.95 12.31
C ASN A 627 2.68 7.29 12.23
N LYS A 628 3.37 7.57 11.11
CA LYS A 628 4.13 8.81 10.81
C LYS A 628 5.22 9.20 11.82
N VAL A 629 5.67 8.27 12.67
CA VAL A 629 6.71 8.51 13.67
C VAL A 629 8.10 8.36 13.04
N TYR A 630 8.71 9.46 12.62
CA TYR A 630 10.04 9.49 12.00
C TYR A 630 11.11 10.22 12.84
N ASP A 631 10.76 11.31 13.52
CA ASP A 631 11.77 12.19 14.13
C ASP A 631 12.22 11.71 15.53
N ALA A 632 11.30 11.20 16.35
CA ALA A 632 11.63 10.80 17.72
C ALA A 632 12.74 9.72 17.85
N PRO A 633 12.83 8.69 16.99
CA PRO A 633 13.99 7.79 16.97
C PRO A 633 15.30 8.51 16.61
N ARG A 634 15.26 9.52 15.72
CA ARG A 634 16.43 10.26 15.24
C ARG A 634 16.97 11.19 16.31
N GLU A 635 16.09 11.95 16.95
CA GLU A 635 16.42 12.82 18.09
C GLU A 635 17.04 12.02 19.25
N LEU A 636 16.63 10.77 19.48
CA LEU A 636 17.24 9.90 20.48
C LEU A 636 18.66 9.42 20.12
N MET A 637 18.93 9.09 18.85
CA MET A 637 20.28 8.73 18.40
C MET A 637 21.23 9.94 18.38
N GLU A 638 20.72 11.14 18.09
CA GLU A 638 21.47 12.38 18.22
C GLU A 638 21.75 12.70 19.70
N ALA A 639 20.76 12.53 20.58
CA ALA A 639 20.90 12.73 22.03
C ALA A 639 21.91 11.77 22.68
N SER A 640 21.99 10.51 22.24
CA SER A 640 23.04 9.57 22.70
C SER A 640 24.43 9.86 22.11
N GLY A 641 24.57 10.90 21.28
CA GLY A 641 25.84 11.29 20.69
C GLY A 641 26.35 10.34 19.61
N ALA A 642 25.47 9.57 18.95
CA ALA A 642 25.81 8.73 17.81
C ALA A 642 25.83 9.55 16.50
N ARG A 643 26.72 9.19 15.55
CA ARG A 643 26.79 9.84 14.24
C ARG A 643 25.89 9.14 13.24
N LEU A 644 24.65 9.64 13.08
CA LEU A 644 23.66 9.07 12.16
C LEU A 644 24.05 9.27 10.68
N LYS A 645 24.32 8.16 9.98
CA LYS A 645 24.44 8.06 8.52
C LYS A 645 23.15 7.47 7.94
N GLU A 646 22.35 8.29 7.28
CA GLU A 646 21.10 7.85 6.67
C GLU A 646 21.30 6.97 5.43
N MET A 647 20.52 5.89 5.33
CA MET A 647 20.44 5.08 4.10
C MET A 647 19.79 5.86 2.95
N PRO A 648 20.07 5.56 1.67
CA PRO A 648 19.44 6.22 0.52
C PRO A 648 17.89 6.20 0.54
N ARG A 649 17.31 5.10 1.01
CA ARG A 649 15.88 4.93 1.33
C ARG A 649 15.66 4.99 2.84
N HIS A 650 15.21 6.15 3.34
CA HIS A 650 14.83 6.39 4.74
C HIS A 650 13.47 7.11 4.81
N GLY A 651 12.91 7.21 6.01
CA GLY A 651 11.61 7.83 6.28
C GLY A 651 10.47 7.15 5.52
N GLU A 652 9.56 7.93 4.93
CA GLU A 652 8.45 7.43 4.09
C GLU A 652 8.89 6.52 2.93
N ARG A 653 10.16 6.64 2.49
CA ARG A 653 10.75 5.85 1.40
C ARG A 653 11.50 4.60 1.88
N SER A 654 11.58 4.32 3.19
CA SER A 654 12.31 3.17 3.76
C SER A 654 11.90 1.82 3.16
N MET A 655 12.86 0.95 2.84
CA MET A 655 12.56 -0.41 2.40
C MET A 655 12.28 -1.32 3.60
N CYS A 656 11.28 -2.19 3.47
CA CYS A 656 10.87 -3.14 4.52
C CYS A 656 12.02 -4.08 4.92
N CYS A 657 12.05 -4.48 6.19
CA CYS A 657 12.95 -5.52 6.71
C CYS A 657 12.58 -6.95 6.28
N GLY A 658 11.33 -7.18 5.88
CA GLY A 658 10.80 -8.50 5.48
C GLY A 658 9.75 -9.10 6.43
N ALA A 659 9.73 -8.75 7.73
CA ALA A 659 8.88 -9.41 8.73
C ALA A 659 7.35 -9.21 8.59
N GLY A 660 6.92 -8.06 8.06
CA GLY A 660 5.50 -7.68 8.01
C GLY A 660 4.66 -8.60 7.11
N GLY A 661 3.34 -8.53 7.20
CA GLY A 661 2.48 -9.41 6.38
C GLY A 661 2.52 -10.88 6.81
N ALA A 662 2.82 -11.14 8.09
CA ALA A 662 3.12 -12.46 8.67
C ALA A 662 4.36 -13.17 8.08
N ARG A 663 5.15 -12.51 7.22
CA ARG A 663 6.35 -13.07 6.57
C ARG A 663 7.52 -13.39 7.52
N MET A 664 7.48 -12.98 8.78
CA MET A 664 8.37 -13.49 9.84
C MET A 664 8.16 -14.99 10.13
N TRP A 665 7.00 -15.54 9.77
CA TRP A 665 6.57 -16.91 10.08
C TRP A 665 6.45 -17.79 8.82
N MET A 666 7.02 -17.36 7.69
CA MET A 666 6.96 -18.05 6.38
C MET A 666 8.32 -17.94 5.70
N GLU A 667 8.82 -19.01 5.07
CA GLU A 667 10.17 -18.95 4.51
C GLU A 667 10.30 -18.11 3.23
N GLU A 668 11.49 -17.56 2.98
CA GLU A 668 11.80 -16.63 1.87
C GLU A 668 12.31 -17.39 0.62
N ASN A 669 11.65 -18.48 0.22
CA ASN A 669 12.16 -19.43 -0.78
C ASN A 669 12.40 -18.85 -2.20
N ILE A 670 11.79 -17.72 -2.55
CA ILE A 670 11.88 -17.12 -3.90
C ILE A 670 12.73 -15.85 -3.92
N GLY A 671 13.68 -15.81 -4.85
CA GLY A 671 14.54 -14.67 -5.12
C GLY A 671 15.56 -14.42 -4.01
N LYS A 672 15.84 -13.15 -3.74
CA LYS A 672 16.68 -12.70 -2.62
C LYS A 672 15.78 -12.50 -1.38
N ARG A 673 16.25 -12.88 -0.18
CA ARG A 673 15.53 -12.59 1.07
C ARG A 673 15.45 -11.06 1.26
N ILE A 674 14.28 -10.53 1.65
CA ILE A 674 14.04 -9.07 1.73
C ILE A 674 15.00 -8.39 2.72
N ASN A 675 15.32 -9.04 3.84
CA ASN A 675 16.26 -8.53 4.84
C ASN A 675 17.67 -8.33 4.28
N ILE A 676 18.18 -9.26 3.46
CA ILE A 676 19.51 -9.16 2.85
C ILE A 676 19.62 -7.92 1.96
N ASP A 677 18.57 -7.58 1.18
CA ASP A 677 18.61 -6.36 0.36
C ASP A 677 18.59 -5.07 1.19
N ARG A 678 17.93 -5.09 2.35
CA ARG A 678 17.97 -3.95 3.28
C ARG A 678 19.30 -3.87 4.05
N VAL A 679 19.91 -4.99 4.39
CA VAL A 679 21.24 -5.02 5.03
C VAL A 679 22.34 -4.59 4.06
N ASP A 680 22.28 -4.97 2.78
CA ASP A 680 23.21 -4.45 1.75
C ASP A 680 23.14 -2.92 1.66
N GLU A 681 21.94 -2.34 1.73
CA GLU A 681 21.75 -0.89 1.75
C GLU A 681 22.30 -0.27 3.05
N ALA A 682 22.13 -0.91 4.20
CA ALA A 682 22.67 -0.45 5.48
C ALA A 682 24.20 -0.47 5.50
N LEU A 683 24.82 -1.58 5.09
CA LEU A 683 26.27 -1.75 5.00
C LEU A 683 26.90 -0.77 3.99
N SER A 684 26.16 -0.33 2.97
CA SER A 684 26.63 0.72 2.04
C SER A 684 26.87 2.09 2.69
N THR A 685 26.45 2.29 3.94
CA THR A 685 26.75 3.51 4.73
C THR A 685 28.03 3.39 5.57
N ASP A 686 28.68 2.23 5.62
CA ASP A 686 29.76 1.91 6.56
C ASP A 686 29.40 2.22 8.04
N PRO A 687 28.42 1.51 8.63
CA PRO A 687 28.02 1.68 10.02
C PRO A 687 28.82 0.78 10.96
N LYS A 688 28.94 1.16 12.24
CA LYS A 688 29.29 0.22 13.33
C LYS A 688 28.05 -0.41 13.95
N LYS A 689 26.94 0.31 14.02
CA LYS A 689 25.65 -0.24 14.47
C LYS A 689 24.51 0.09 13.51
N ILE A 690 23.63 -0.87 13.30
CA ILE A 690 22.34 -0.69 12.61
C ILE A 690 21.27 -0.56 13.69
N ALA A 691 20.71 0.63 13.83
CA ALA A 691 19.64 0.93 14.78
C ALA A 691 18.26 0.69 14.17
N THR A 692 17.33 0.23 15.00
CA THR A 692 15.90 0.07 14.70
C THR A 692 15.07 0.46 15.93
N GLY A 693 13.76 0.61 15.77
CA GLY A 693 12.80 0.77 16.88
C GLY A 693 11.68 -0.26 16.77
N CYS A 694 12.02 -1.55 16.65
CA CYS A 694 11.06 -2.64 16.48
C CYS A 694 11.75 -4.01 16.61
N PRO A 695 11.30 -4.91 17.52
CA PRO A 695 11.81 -6.28 17.68
C PRO A 695 11.84 -7.12 16.40
N PHE A 696 10.73 -7.21 15.66
CA PHE A 696 10.68 -7.97 14.40
C PHE A 696 11.70 -7.47 13.36
N CYS A 697 11.89 -6.15 13.27
CA CYS A 697 12.90 -5.56 12.40
C CYS A 697 14.32 -5.87 12.91
N ARG A 698 14.54 -5.89 14.23
CA ARG A 698 15.83 -6.27 14.83
C ARG A 698 16.20 -7.71 14.48
N VAL A 699 15.28 -8.66 14.62
CA VAL A 699 15.49 -10.07 14.25
C VAL A 699 15.90 -10.18 12.78
N MET A 700 15.04 -9.72 11.85
CA MET A 700 15.30 -9.82 10.41
C MET A 700 16.63 -9.16 9.99
N LEU A 701 16.95 -7.99 10.54
CA LEU A 701 18.21 -7.29 10.25
C LEU A 701 19.41 -8.00 10.87
N THR A 702 19.29 -8.58 12.07
CA THR A 702 20.36 -9.38 12.69
C THR A 702 20.67 -10.59 11.82
N ASP A 703 19.65 -11.36 11.46
CA ASP A 703 19.81 -12.57 10.63
C ASP A 703 20.40 -12.22 9.24
N GLY A 704 20.06 -11.03 8.72
CA GLY A 704 20.62 -10.52 7.48
C GLY A 704 22.09 -10.05 7.61
N VAL A 705 22.50 -9.55 8.78
CA VAL A 705 23.90 -9.20 9.09
C VAL A 705 24.74 -10.45 9.32
N THR A 706 24.24 -11.45 10.05
CA THR A 706 24.92 -12.75 10.24
C THR A 706 25.22 -13.40 8.88
N ALA A 707 24.22 -13.51 8.00
CA ALA A 707 24.38 -14.04 6.64
C ALA A 707 25.29 -13.19 5.73
N ARG A 708 25.66 -11.96 6.14
CA ARG A 708 26.70 -11.16 5.50
C ARG A 708 28.07 -11.37 6.12
N GLN A 709 28.17 -11.53 7.43
CA GLN A 709 29.41 -11.84 8.14
C GLN A 709 29.95 -13.22 7.72
N GLU A 710 29.08 -14.20 7.51
CA GLU A 710 29.41 -15.50 6.88
C GLU A 710 30.02 -15.37 5.46
N SER A 711 29.77 -14.24 4.78
CA SER A 711 30.32 -13.91 3.45
C SER A 711 31.47 -12.89 3.49
N GLY A 712 32.04 -12.59 4.67
CA GLY A 712 33.11 -11.61 4.84
C GLY A 712 32.66 -10.15 4.66
N GLN A 713 31.40 -9.83 4.97
CA GLN A 713 30.81 -8.50 4.82
C GLN A 713 30.14 -8.04 6.11
N GLY A 714 30.39 -6.80 6.53
CA GLY A 714 29.80 -6.26 7.77
C GLY A 714 30.38 -6.87 9.05
N GLU A 715 31.64 -7.31 9.04
CA GLU A 715 32.35 -7.77 10.24
C GLU A 715 32.31 -6.71 11.36
N GLY A 716 31.97 -7.13 12.57
CA GLY A 716 31.87 -6.25 13.74
C GLY A 716 30.69 -5.26 13.71
N VAL A 717 29.74 -5.40 12.78
CA VAL A 717 28.50 -4.61 12.76
C VAL A 717 27.45 -5.27 13.68
N GLU A 718 26.89 -4.50 14.62
CA GLU A 718 25.82 -4.96 15.52
C GLU A 718 24.44 -4.41 15.10
N VAL A 719 23.37 -5.18 15.33
CA VAL A 719 21.98 -4.70 15.17
C VAL A 719 21.35 -4.46 16.54
N VAL A 720 21.05 -3.19 16.82
CA VAL A 720 20.59 -2.70 18.13
C VAL A 720 19.24 -2.00 18.02
N ASP A 721 18.56 -1.87 19.15
CA ASP A 721 17.44 -0.95 19.26
C ASP A 721 17.92 0.43 19.76
N VAL A 722 17.27 1.50 19.34
CA VAL A 722 17.54 2.88 19.80
C VAL A 722 17.53 2.98 21.33
N ALA A 723 16.71 2.18 22.03
CA ALA A 723 16.73 2.12 23.49
C ALA A 723 18.08 1.68 24.09
N GLN A 724 18.81 0.75 23.45
CA GLN A 724 20.14 0.33 23.93
C GLN A 724 21.20 1.40 23.71
N LEU A 725 21.12 2.15 22.59
CA LEU A 725 21.99 3.31 22.35
C LEU A 725 21.75 4.41 23.40
N MET A 726 20.48 4.68 23.72
CA MET A 726 20.10 5.63 24.76
C MET A 726 20.64 5.18 26.13
N LEU A 727 20.43 3.91 26.50
CA LEU A 727 20.95 3.34 27.74
C LEU A 727 22.48 3.43 27.85
N SER A 728 23.23 3.20 26.77
CA SER A 728 24.69 3.34 26.79
C SER A 728 25.20 4.78 26.94
N SER A 729 24.32 5.78 26.87
CA SER A 729 24.68 7.20 26.97
C SER A 729 24.29 7.89 28.28
N ILE A 730 23.46 7.26 29.12
CA ILE A 730 23.03 7.82 30.42
C ILE A 730 23.89 7.32 31.59
N THR A 731 23.86 8.05 32.71
CA THR A 731 24.34 7.54 34.00
C THR A 731 23.43 6.40 34.45
N ARG A 732 23.96 5.18 34.61
CA ARG A 732 23.26 4.10 35.31
C ARG A 732 23.10 4.45 36.80
N LEU A 733 22.02 3.98 37.41
CA LEU A 733 21.77 4.10 38.84
C LEU A 733 21.91 2.73 39.50
N GLU A 734 22.26 2.70 40.79
CA GLU A 734 22.27 1.46 41.57
C GLU A 734 20.85 0.84 41.64
N PRO A 735 20.70 -0.50 41.68
CA PRO A 735 19.41 -1.14 41.46
C PRO A 735 18.35 -0.81 42.53
N GLU A 736 18.76 -0.60 43.78
CA GLU A 736 17.87 -0.21 44.87
C GLU A 736 17.17 1.14 44.57
N LYS A 737 17.89 2.05 43.92
CA LYS A 737 17.36 3.35 43.49
C LYS A 737 16.45 3.23 42.26
N LEU A 738 16.69 2.25 41.39
CA LEU A 738 15.76 1.94 40.29
C LEU A 738 14.44 1.39 40.83
N SER A 739 14.48 0.48 41.81
CA SER A 739 13.29 0.02 42.56
C SER A 739 12.58 1.19 43.27
N GLU A 740 13.30 2.03 44.02
CA GLU A 740 12.74 3.19 44.73
C GLU A 740 12.03 4.17 43.77
N ASN A 741 12.65 4.49 42.63
CA ASN A 741 12.12 5.41 41.63
C ASN A 741 10.76 4.99 41.06
N ILE A 742 10.46 3.69 40.95
CA ILE A 742 9.22 3.18 40.36
C ILE A 742 8.21 2.67 41.40
N LYS A 743 8.62 2.57 42.67
CA LYS A 743 7.75 2.11 43.77
C LYS A 743 6.51 2.99 43.91
N VAL A 744 5.35 2.36 43.77
CA VAL A 744 4.07 2.97 44.17
C VAL A 744 3.83 2.64 45.64
N ILE A 745 3.62 3.67 46.44
CA ILE A 745 3.09 3.55 47.79
C ILE A 745 1.57 3.72 47.63
N PRO A 746 0.75 2.70 47.88
CA PRO A 746 -0.70 2.86 47.84
C PRO A 746 -1.12 3.95 48.82
N ARG A 747 -1.97 4.88 48.36
CA ARG A 747 -2.62 5.82 49.27
C ARG A 747 -3.58 5.04 50.15
N GLU A 748 -3.71 5.42 51.43
CA GLU A 748 -4.87 4.99 52.20
C GLU A 748 -6.12 5.46 51.48
N LYS A 749 -6.88 4.50 50.93
CA LYS A 749 -8.17 4.77 50.29
C LYS A 749 -9.03 5.47 51.35
N PRO A 750 -9.52 6.71 51.11
CA PRO A 750 -10.29 7.44 52.12
C PRO A 750 -11.45 6.56 52.56
N ALA A 751 -11.52 6.27 53.86
CA ALA A 751 -12.50 5.34 54.40
C ALA A 751 -13.90 5.77 53.95
N GLU A 752 -14.61 4.87 53.26
CA GLU A 752 -16.01 5.10 52.92
C GLU A 752 -16.76 5.42 54.22
N PRO A 753 -17.55 6.51 54.28
CA PRO A 753 -18.18 6.95 55.51
C PRO A 753 -19.07 5.81 56.01
N ALA A 754 -18.76 5.30 57.22
CA ALA A 754 -19.16 3.97 57.68
C ALA A 754 -20.68 3.82 57.92
N GLY A 755 -21.45 3.70 56.84
CA GLY A 755 -22.84 3.26 56.83
C GLY A 755 -22.89 1.75 57.06
N SER A 756 -23.42 1.33 58.21
CA SER A 756 -23.47 -0.09 58.59
C SER A 756 -24.25 -0.95 57.57
N PRO A 757 -23.74 -2.13 57.16
CA PRO A 757 -24.48 -3.07 56.31
C PRO A 757 -25.86 -3.44 56.87
N ALA A 758 -26.01 -3.46 58.21
CA ALA A 758 -27.26 -3.79 58.89
C ALA A 758 -28.37 -2.74 58.68
N ALA A 759 -28.06 -1.53 58.20
CA ALA A 759 -29.08 -0.54 57.86
C ALA A 759 -29.72 -0.83 56.50
N ALA A 760 -28.95 -1.35 55.53
CA ALA A 760 -29.41 -1.53 54.16
C ALA A 760 -30.50 -2.61 54.04
N GLU A 761 -30.29 -3.78 54.67
CA GLU A 761 -31.29 -4.86 54.69
C GLU A 761 -32.58 -4.43 55.42
N ALA A 762 -32.45 -3.71 56.55
CA ALA A 762 -33.59 -3.17 57.28
C ALA A 762 -34.39 -2.13 56.47
N THR A 763 -33.73 -1.26 55.69
CA THR A 763 -34.43 -0.35 54.77
C THR A 763 -35.07 -1.07 53.59
N ALA A 764 -34.47 -2.17 53.10
CA ALA A 764 -35.03 -2.94 52.00
C ALA A 764 -36.36 -3.61 52.38
N GLU A 765 -36.44 -4.29 53.54
CA GLU A 765 -37.70 -4.90 54.00
C GLU A 765 -38.82 -3.89 54.29
N VAL A 766 -38.48 -2.65 54.69
CA VAL A 766 -39.47 -1.59 54.94
C VAL A 766 -39.97 -1.02 53.61
N ILE A 767 -39.07 -0.67 52.69
CA ILE A 767 -39.44 -0.14 51.35
C ILE A 767 -40.22 -1.18 50.55
N GLU A 768 -39.91 -2.47 50.66
CA GLU A 768 -40.65 -3.53 49.96
C GLU A 768 -42.05 -3.75 50.58
N LYS A 769 -42.27 -3.44 51.87
CA LYS A 769 -43.61 -3.42 52.49
C LYS A 769 -44.43 -2.19 52.10
N GLU A 770 -43.88 -0.99 52.25
CA GLU A 770 -44.56 0.26 51.85
C GLU A 770 -45.00 0.19 50.37
N ARG A 771 -44.15 -0.37 49.51
CA ARG A 771 -44.44 -0.57 48.08
C ARG A 771 -45.51 -1.63 47.78
N VAL A 772 -45.75 -2.59 48.68
CA VAL A 772 -46.86 -3.55 48.54
C VAL A 772 -48.17 -2.90 48.99
N GLU A 773 -48.16 -2.17 50.11
CA GLU A 773 -49.35 -1.46 50.61
C GLU A 773 -49.79 -0.34 49.64
N GLU A 774 -48.86 0.46 49.10
CA GLU A 774 -49.15 1.51 48.10
C GLU A 774 -49.73 0.94 46.79
N VAL A 775 -49.35 -0.28 46.41
CA VAL A 775 -49.86 -0.96 45.19
C VAL A 775 -51.24 -1.60 45.40
N GLU A 776 -51.57 -2.03 46.62
CA GLU A 776 -52.94 -2.50 46.93
C GLU A 776 -53.93 -1.32 47.04
N GLU A 777 -53.53 -0.18 47.61
CA GLU A 777 -54.41 1.00 47.71
C GLU A 777 -54.65 1.70 46.35
N ALA A 778 -53.65 1.71 45.46
CA ALA A 778 -53.76 2.28 44.11
C ALA A 778 -54.71 1.51 43.16
N ALA A 779 -55.28 0.38 43.56
CA ALA A 779 -56.17 -0.44 42.73
C ALA A 779 -57.61 0.08 42.60
N ALA A 780 -57.97 1.20 43.26
CA ALA A 780 -59.36 1.65 43.40
C ALA A 780 -59.69 3.01 42.70
N THR A 781 -60.60 2.94 41.72
CA THR A 781 -61.41 4.06 41.14
C THR A 781 -60.74 4.89 40.01
N PRO A 782 -61.46 5.39 38.96
CA PRO A 782 -60.83 5.67 37.66
C PRO A 782 -61.06 7.05 36.97
N ALA A 783 -60.29 7.26 35.89
CA ALA A 783 -60.60 7.96 34.62
C ALA A 783 -60.31 9.47 34.42
N ALA A 784 -59.57 9.79 33.33
CA ALA A 784 -59.99 10.64 32.18
C ALA A 784 -58.91 11.56 31.53
N THR A 785 -59.00 11.69 30.19
CA THR A 785 -58.53 12.78 29.29
C THR A 785 -57.04 13.10 29.03
N GLU A 786 -56.57 12.56 27.90
CA GLU A 786 -55.77 13.23 26.82
C GLU A 786 -54.31 13.68 27.02
N ALA A 787 -53.61 13.85 25.90
CA ALA A 787 -52.14 13.93 25.78
C ALA A 787 -51.68 14.90 24.68
N PRO A 788 -50.36 15.17 24.58
CA PRO A 788 -49.66 14.81 23.34
C PRO A 788 -48.40 13.97 23.57
N ALA A 789 -48.06 13.10 22.62
CA ALA A 789 -47.03 12.06 22.78
C ALA A 789 -45.70 12.38 22.07
N GLY A 790 -44.59 11.91 22.66
CA GLY A 790 -43.24 12.06 22.11
C GLY A 790 -42.22 11.06 22.69
N LYS A 791 -42.30 9.79 22.28
CA LYS A 791 -41.30 8.72 22.49
C LYS A 791 -41.28 7.86 21.22
N GLY A 792 -40.22 7.15 20.85
CA GLY A 792 -39.10 6.63 21.65
C GLY A 792 -39.32 5.13 21.85
N LEU A 793 -38.75 4.30 20.97
CA LEU A 793 -39.07 2.87 20.85
C LEU A 793 -37.98 1.96 21.44
N ALA A 794 -38.41 1.01 22.27
CA ALA A 794 -37.71 -0.24 22.56
C ALA A 794 -38.78 -1.35 22.75
N MET A 795 -38.49 -2.59 22.36
CA MET A 795 -39.51 -3.63 22.16
C MET A 795 -39.69 -4.60 23.34
N LYS A 796 -40.93 -5.11 23.50
CA LYS A 796 -41.28 -6.56 23.55
C LYS A 796 -42.80 -6.77 23.69
N GLY A 797 -43.32 -7.91 23.20
CA GLY A 797 -44.57 -8.49 23.74
C GLY A 797 -45.77 -8.77 22.82
N LEU A 798 -45.64 -9.75 21.91
CA LEU A 798 -46.65 -10.79 21.61
C LEU A 798 -48.15 -10.46 21.29
N ALA A 799 -48.56 -10.97 20.11
CA ALA A 799 -49.74 -11.83 19.86
C ALA A 799 -51.08 -11.29 19.31
N LYS A 800 -51.55 -12.06 18.30
CA LYS A 800 -52.95 -12.39 17.91
C LYS A 800 -53.74 -11.39 17.03
N ALA A 801 -54.14 -11.90 15.85
CA ALA A 801 -55.04 -11.25 14.89
C ALA A 801 -56.47 -11.81 14.95
N PRO A 802 -57.43 -11.19 14.21
CA PRO A 802 -58.50 -12.00 13.60
C PRO A 802 -58.91 -11.59 12.16
N GLY A 803 -58.82 -12.56 11.23
CA GLY A 803 -59.72 -12.75 10.07
C GLY A 803 -59.65 -11.77 8.88
N ALA A 804 -60.05 -12.14 7.65
CA ALA A 804 -60.41 -13.44 7.05
C ALA A 804 -60.27 -13.29 5.49
N LYS A 805 -60.33 -14.30 4.60
CA LYS A 805 -60.87 -15.67 4.61
C LYS A 805 -59.99 -16.63 3.77
N ALA A 806 -60.15 -17.95 3.97
CA ALA A 806 -59.75 -19.00 3.01
C ALA A 806 -60.92 -19.31 2.01
N PRO A 807 -60.82 -20.21 1.00
CA PRO A 807 -60.43 -21.64 1.11
C PRO A 807 -59.35 -22.06 0.07
N GLY A 808 -58.87 -23.30 0.01
CA GLY A 808 -59.23 -24.53 0.73
C GLY A 808 -58.15 -25.63 0.62
N ALA A 809 -58.35 -26.76 1.30
CA ALA A 809 -57.27 -27.71 1.62
C ALA A 809 -57.32 -29.04 0.86
N LYS A 810 -56.16 -29.72 0.77
CA LYS A 810 -56.02 -31.15 1.13
C LYS A 810 -54.57 -31.60 1.35
N ALA A 811 -54.39 -32.34 2.43
CA ALA A 811 -53.26 -33.24 2.77
C ALA A 811 -53.92 -34.59 3.21
N PRO A 812 -53.23 -35.70 3.64
CA PRO A 812 -51.91 -35.76 4.30
C PRO A 812 -50.97 -36.93 3.87
N GLY A 813 -49.74 -36.96 4.42
CA GLY A 813 -48.82 -38.10 4.36
C GLY A 813 -47.64 -37.97 5.34
N LYS A 814 -47.57 -38.82 6.37
CA LYS A 814 -46.62 -38.82 7.52
C LYS A 814 -45.12 -38.81 7.10
N GLY A 815 -44.16 -38.30 7.89
CA GLY A 815 -44.23 -37.57 9.18
C GLY A 815 -43.27 -38.09 10.29
N LEU A 816 -43.09 -37.28 11.35
CA LEU A 816 -42.46 -37.58 12.67
C LEU A 816 -40.92 -37.81 12.72
N GLY A 817 -40.10 -37.13 13.54
CA GLY A 817 -40.27 -35.84 14.23
C GLY A 817 -40.21 -35.83 15.77
N MET A 818 -39.23 -35.10 16.35
CA MET A 818 -39.13 -34.59 17.75
C MET A 818 -39.08 -35.64 18.89
N ALA A 819 -38.72 -35.34 20.15
CA ALA A 819 -38.24 -34.14 20.88
C ALA A 819 -37.07 -34.54 21.83
N GLY A 820 -36.33 -33.71 22.57
CA GLY A 820 -36.47 -32.28 22.92
C GLY A 820 -36.94 -32.08 24.39
N GLY A 821 -36.18 -31.32 25.19
CA GLY A 821 -36.56 -30.92 26.57
C GLY A 821 -35.40 -30.93 27.57
N ALA A 822 -35.27 -29.87 28.38
CA ALA A 822 -34.17 -29.68 29.34
C ALA A 822 -34.69 -29.39 30.76
N LYS A 823 -33.84 -29.59 31.79
CA LYS A 823 -33.91 -28.85 33.06
C LYS A 823 -32.64 -29.02 33.92
N ALA A 824 -32.36 -27.99 34.72
CA ALA A 824 -31.40 -28.02 35.82
C ALA A 824 -31.99 -27.30 37.05
N PRO A 825 -31.63 -27.72 38.26
CA PRO A 825 -31.53 -26.86 39.44
C PRO A 825 -30.11 -26.91 40.04
N GLY A 826 -29.79 -26.06 41.03
CA GLY A 826 -28.45 -26.00 41.61
C GLY A 826 -28.39 -25.51 43.07
N ALA A 827 -27.25 -24.88 43.42
CA ALA A 827 -26.87 -24.26 44.70
C ALA A 827 -26.25 -25.15 45.81
N LYS A 828 -25.01 -24.77 46.20
CA LYS A 828 -24.33 -24.78 47.53
C LYS A 828 -24.50 -26.05 48.43
N LYS A 829 -23.46 -26.61 49.05
CA LYS A 829 -22.54 -25.96 50.02
C LYS A 829 -21.43 -26.92 50.52
N ALA A 830 -20.27 -26.37 50.91
CA ALA A 830 -19.21 -26.94 51.79
C ALA A 830 -18.38 -28.17 51.35
N ALA A 831 -17.16 -28.24 51.91
CA ALA A 831 -16.19 -29.35 51.81
C ALA A 831 -16.22 -30.20 53.12
N PRO A 832 -15.51 -31.35 53.27
CA PRO A 832 -14.05 -31.48 53.11
C PRO A 832 -13.54 -32.78 52.43
N ALA A 833 -12.21 -32.91 52.29
CA ALA A 833 -11.46 -34.16 52.08
C ALA A 833 -11.06 -34.78 53.47
N PRO A 834 -10.28 -35.88 53.60
CA PRO A 834 -9.68 -36.77 52.59
C PRO A 834 -9.78 -38.30 52.87
N ALA A 835 -9.41 -39.13 51.87
CA ALA A 835 -8.80 -40.48 51.94
C ALA A 835 -8.48 -40.90 50.47
N GLU A 836 -7.45 -41.64 50.05
CA GLU A 836 -6.79 -42.87 50.55
C GLU A 836 -7.71 -44.12 50.59
N ALA A 837 -7.36 -45.29 50.05
CA ALA A 837 -6.24 -45.67 49.18
C ALA A 837 -6.56 -47.02 48.46
N ALA A 838 -5.79 -47.34 47.40
CA ALA A 838 -5.70 -48.65 46.72
C ALA A 838 -7.00 -49.23 46.09
N GLY A 839 -6.93 -50.11 45.08
CA GLY A 839 -5.79 -50.62 44.30
C GLY A 839 -6.10 -52.01 43.71
N THR A 840 -5.50 -52.35 42.56
CA THR A 840 -5.69 -53.63 41.80
C THR A 840 -7.14 -53.89 41.31
N GLU A 841 -7.42 -54.61 40.21
CA GLU A 841 -6.58 -55.36 39.25
C GLU A 841 -7.23 -55.34 37.84
N ALA A 842 -6.53 -55.78 36.80
CA ALA A 842 -7.04 -55.97 35.43
C ALA A 842 -6.78 -57.43 34.98
N PRO A 843 -7.46 -58.01 33.96
CA PRO A 843 -6.93 -57.91 32.58
C PRO A 843 -7.92 -58.10 31.39
N THR A 844 -7.42 -57.80 30.16
CA THR A 844 -7.71 -58.40 28.81
C THR A 844 -9.16 -58.61 28.32
N ALA A 845 -9.64 -58.00 27.21
CA ALA A 845 -9.30 -58.14 25.77
C ALA A 845 -10.12 -59.25 25.03
N GLU A 846 -10.72 -59.01 23.85
CA GLU A 846 -10.13 -59.21 22.49
C GLU A 846 -10.74 -58.33 21.35
N ALA A 847 -10.28 -58.51 20.10
CA ALA A 847 -10.67 -57.77 18.87
C ALA A 847 -11.44 -58.66 17.83
N PRO A 848 -11.65 -58.27 16.54
CA PRO A 848 -10.61 -58.41 15.48
C PRO A 848 -10.69 -57.41 14.28
N LYS A 849 -9.98 -57.70 13.17
CA LYS A 849 -9.79 -56.89 11.92
C LYS A 849 -10.28 -57.61 10.64
N PRO A 850 -10.15 -56.99 9.45
CA PRO A 850 -9.26 -57.56 8.40
C PRO A 850 -8.34 -56.50 7.72
N LYS A 851 -7.03 -56.74 7.54
CA LYS A 851 -6.30 -57.24 6.33
C LYS A 851 -6.29 -56.26 5.12
N GLY A 852 -5.20 -56.01 4.40
CA GLY A 852 -3.80 -56.52 4.39
C GLY A 852 -3.08 -55.94 3.14
N LEU A 853 -1.79 -56.11 2.79
CA LEU A 853 -0.57 -56.80 3.26
C LEU A 853 0.64 -56.03 2.64
N GLY A 854 1.93 -56.25 2.94
CA GLY A 854 2.66 -57.16 3.84
C GLY A 854 4.13 -57.36 3.38
N LEU A 855 5.02 -57.84 4.26
CA LEU A 855 6.49 -58.05 4.04
C LEU A 855 7.32 -56.76 3.83
N ALA A 856 8.66 -56.77 3.80
CA ALA A 856 9.71 -57.33 4.69
C ALA A 856 11.09 -56.71 4.32
N GLY A 857 12.11 -56.56 5.18
CA GLY A 857 12.19 -56.69 6.64
C GLY A 857 13.31 -57.64 7.13
N GLY A 858 14.40 -57.15 7.74
CA GLY A 858 15.46 -58.04 8.29
C GLY A 858 16.48 -57.44 9.28
N ALA A 859 16.58 -58.10 10.46
CA ALA A 859 17.75 -58.29 11.35
C ALA A 859 18.45 -57.14 12.16
N LYS A 860 18.29 -57.25 13.50
CA LYS A 860 19.25 -57.04 14.63
C LYS A 860 20.03 -55.72 14.83
N ALA A 861 20.00 -55.23 16.09
CA ALA A 861 20.95 -54.30 16.72
C ALA A 861 21.95 -55.03 17.65
N PRO A 862 22.95 -54.33 18.25
CA PRO A 862 22.89 -54.18 19.72
C PRO A 862 23.53 -52.89 20.33
N GLY A 863 22.87 -52.33 21.36
CA GLY A 863 23.48 -51.52 22.43
C GLY A 863 23.90 -50.06 22.12
N GLY A 864 23.96 -49.15 23.11
CA GLY A 864 23.46 -49.25 24.49
C GLY A 864 23.97 -48.15 25.45
N LYS A 865 23.07 -47.63 26.29
CA LYS A 865 23.28 -46.68 27.43
C LYS A 865 23.79 -45.28 27.08
N GLY A 866 23.08 -44.25 27.56
CA GLY A 866 23.57 -42.87 27.69
C GLY A 866 23.99 -42.53 29.13
N LEU A 867 24.33 -41.26 29.39
CA LEU A 867 24.66 -40.77 30.72
C LEU A 867 24.04 -39.39 30.99
N GLN A 868 23.67 -39.13 32.25
CA GLN A 868 23.35 -37.80 32.77
C GLN A 868 24.60 -37.20 33.42
N MET A 869 24.67 -35.87 33.55
CA MET A 869 25.47 -35.24 34.61
C MET A 869 24.80 -34.00 35.19
N LYS A 870 24.74 -33.97 36.53
CA LYS A 870 24.70 -32.76 37.37
C LYS A 870 26.05 -32.67 38.07
N GLY A 871 26.56 -31.47 38.34
CA GLY A 871 27.73 -31.27 39.19
C GLY A 871 28.25 -29.84 39.14
N ALA A 872 28.54 -29.25 40.30
CA ALA A 872 29.05 -27.89 40.44
C ALA A 872 30.31 -27.86 41.33
N ALA A 873 31.22 -26.91 41.11
CA ALA A 873 32.34 -26.66 42.02
C ALA A 873 32.83 -25.19 41.99
N LYS A 874 33.26 -24.71 43.16
CA LYS A 874 33.74 -23.36 43.51
C LYS A 874 35.08 -22.95 42.85
N ALA A 875 35.35 -21.64 42.89
CA ALA A 875 36.65 -21.01 42.70
C ALA A 875 37.54 -21.02 43.98
N PRO A 876 38.84 -20.71 43.82
CA PRO A 876 39.60 -19.85 44.75
C PRO A 876 40.38 -18.73 44.00
N GLY A 877 41.12 -17.86 44.70
CA GLY A 877 41.92 -16.81 44.06
C GLY A 877 42.91 -16.04 44.96
N ALA A 878 43.41 -14.90 44.43
CA ALA A 878 44.13 -13.78 45.08
C ALA A 878 45.54 -14.01 45.71
N LYS A 879 46.57 -13.45 45.04
CA LYS A 879 47.72 -12.63 45.55
C LYS A 879 48.68 -12.37 44.36
N ALA A 880 49.36 -11.24 44.10
CA ALA A 880 49.63 -9.92 44.72
C ALA A 880 51.14 -9.70 44.99
N ALA A 881 51.78 -8.80 44.22
CA ALA A 881 53.03 -8.10 44.54
C ALA A 881 53.27 -6.90 43.57
N ALA A 882 53.89 -5.84 44.08
CA ALA A 882 54.49 -4.72 43.31
C ALA A 882 55.93 -4.50 43.87
N PRO A 883 56.78 -3.55 43.39
CA PRO A 883 56.61 -2.12 43.74
C PRO A 883 57.22 -1.06 42.77
N ALA A 884 56.89 0.22 43.06
CA ALA A 884 57.72 1.44 42.92
C ALA A 884 58.20 1.94 41.52
N ALA A 885 58.41 3.25 41.29
CA ALA A 885 57.93 4.47 41.98
C ALA A 885 58.18 5.77 41.14
N ASP A 886 57.59 6.87 41.59
CA ASP A 886 57.98 8.29 41.42
C ASP A 886 57.73 9.05 40.10
N ALA A 887 57.62 10.37 40.29
CA ALA A 887 57.36 11.48 39.36
C ALA A 887 58.31 12.65 39.79
N PRO A 888 58.13 13.95 39.44
CA PRO A 888 57.25 14.62 38.47
C PRO A 888 58.00 15.63 37.56
N ALA A 889 57.28 16.36 36.68
CA ALA A 889 57.54 17.77 36.32
C ALA A 889 56.46 18.29 35.35
N ALA A 890 56.38 19.60 35.18
CA ALA A 890 55.57 20.28 34.16
C ALA A 890 56.37 21.45 33.56
N GLU A 891 56.07 21.84 32.31
CA GLU A 891 55.99 23.25 31.86
C GLU A 891 55.56 23.33 30.37
N ALA A 892 55.19 24.52 29.92
CA ALA A 892 55.00 24.89 28.50
C ALA A 892 56.24 25.69 28.02
N PRO A 893 56.38 26.11 26.73
CA PRO A 893 55.66 27.33 26.32
C PRO A 893 55.38 27.52 24.79
N ALA A 894 54.57 28.56 24.52
CA ALA A 894 54.69 29.52 23.41
C ALA A 894 54.62 29.05 21.92
N ALA A 895 54.57 30.06 21.04
CA ALA A 895 54.46 29.95 19.59
C ALA A 895 55.35 31.02 18.93
N GLU A 896 55.70 30.84 17.65
CA GLU A 896 56.16 31.95 16.80
C GLU A 896 55.98 31.64 15.29
N THR A 897 56.00 32.70 14.47
CA THR A 897 55.87 32.68 12.99
C THR A 897 56.99 33.56 12.42
N PRO A 898 57.52 33.32 11.20
CA PRO A 898 57.17 34.26 10.09
C PRO A 898 57.30 33.70 8.64
N ALA A 899 56.94 34.55 7.66
CA ALA A 899 57.44 34.68 6.26
C ALA A 899 57.51 33.44 5.31
N GLN A 900 56.89 33.42 4.12
CA GLN A 900 57.17 34.20 2.87
C GLN A 900 58.57 33.89 2.28
N ASP A 901 58.74 33.47 1.02
CA ASP A 901 58.29 34.17 -0.20
C ASP A 901 58.17 33.28 -1.48
N ALA A 902 57.88 33.87 -2.66
CA ALA A 902 57.71 33.22 -3.99
C ALA A 902 58.81 33.66 -5.01
N PRO A 903 58.73 33.55 -6.38
CA PRO A 903 57.68 33.15 -7.36
C PRO A 903 58.11 31.88 -8.17
N ALA A 904 57.91 31.57 -9.48
CA ALA A 904 57.29 32.16 -10.70
C ALA A 904 57.09 31.04 -11.79
N ALA A 905 56.50 31.23 -12.99
CA ALA A 905 55.27 31.93 -13.41
C ALA A 905 54.98 31.78 -14.95
N LYS A 906 53.70 31.52 -15.31
CA LYS A 906 53.01 31.93 -16.60
C LYS A 906 53.37 31.15 -17.91
N PRO A 907 52.54 31.24 -19.01
CA PRO A 907 51.48 32.22 -19.31
C PRO A 907 50.06 31.75 -19.80
N LYS A 908 49.06 32.59 -19.46
CA LYS A 908 47.91 33.16 -20.25
C LYS A 908 47.14 32.31 -21.29
N GLY A 909 45.81 32.45 -21.48
CA GLY A 909 44.75 33.16 -20.72
C GLY A 909 44.11 34.42 -21.36
N LEU A 910 42.77 34.46 -21.41
CA LEU A 910 41.81 35.58 -21.64
C LEU A 910 40.39 35.01 -21.29
N GLY A 911 39.40 35.67 -20.68
CA GLY A 911 39.12 37.09 -20.35
C GLY A 911 37.81 37.52 -21.05
N LEU A 912 36.82 38.25 -20.48
CA LEU A 912 36.55 38.97 -19.21
C LEU A 912 35.00 39.00 -19.00
N ALA A 913 34.34 39.38 -17.88
CA ALA A 913 34.64 39.59 -16.45
C ALA A 913 33.31 39.79 -15.65
N SER A 914 33.37 40.07 -14.34
CA SER A 914 32.22 40.36 -13.45
C SER A 914 32.39 41.69 -12.69
N GLY A 915 31.34 42.15 -11.98
CA GLY A 915 31.38 43.32 -11.08
C GLY A 915 30.58 43.06 -9.80
N ALA A 916 31.01 43.63 -8.67
CA ALA A 916 30.47 43.30 -7.34
C ALA A 916 30.57 44.45 -6.34
N LYS A 917 29.68 44.46 -5.33
CA LYS A 917 29.91 45.05 -3.99
C LYS A 917 28.86 44.56 -2.98
N ALA A 918 29.26 44.53 -1.71
CA ALA A 918 28.40 44.47 -0.52
C ALA A 918 28.68 45.73 0.33
N PRO A 919 27.88 46.05 1.37
CA PRO A 919 27.92 45.30 2.64
C PRO A 919 26.51 45.03 3.23
N GLY A 920 26.46 44.30 4.35
CA GLY A 920 25.22 44.00 5.07
C GLY A 920 25.10 44.68 6.44
N LYS A 921 23.87 44.69 6.96
CA LYS A 921 23.53 44.76 8.40
C LYS A 921 22.29 43.88 8.61
N GLY A 922 22.25 43.13 9.70
CA GLY A 922 21.11 42.26 10.03
C GLY A 922 20.06 42.98 10.88
N LEU A 923 18.87 42.39 10.99
CA LEU A 923 17.96 42.59 12.12
C LEU A 923 17.17 41.31 12.39
N GLN A 924 16.52 41.24 13.56
CA GLN A 924 15.98 40.00 14.14
C GLN A 924 14.45 39.91 14.00
N MET A 925 13.97 38.66 13.81
CA MET A 925 12.79 38.03 14.43
C MET A 925 11.49 38.83 14.77
N LYS A 926 10.36 38.15 14.50
CA LYS A 926 8.94 38.46 14.89
C LYS A 926 8.24 39.52 14.01
N GLY A 927 6.92 39.43 13.76
CA GLY A 927 6.02 38.29 13.96
C GLY A 927 4.53 38.65 14.16
N LYS A 928 3.64 37.74 13.75
CA LYS A 928 2.16 37.68 13.93
C LYS A 928 1.25 38.59 13.07
N ALA A 929 0.28 37.89 12.44
CA ALA A 929 -1.15 38.18 12.18
C ALA A 929 -1.74 39.58 12.52
N LYS A 930 -2.79 40.07 11.85
CA LYS A 930 -4.06 39.38 11.47
C LYS A 930 -4.88 40.20 10.45
N ALA A 931 -5.83 39.58 9.74
CA ALA A 931 -6.85 40.23 8.89
C ALA A 931 -8.16 40.51 9.71
N PRO A 932 -9.31 41.01 9.15
CA PRO A 932 -9.63 41.45 7.78
C PRO A 932 -10.41 42.81 7.68
N GLY A 933 -10.84 43.22 6.48
CA GLY A 933 -11.77 44.35 6.25
C GLY A 933 -12.17 44.49 4.77
N ALA A 934 -13.41 44.88 4.44
CA ALA A 934 -14.00 44.66 3.10
C ALA A 934 -14.70 45.86 2.44
N LYS A 935 -14.91 45.73 1.12
CA LYS A 935 -15.93 46.35 0.24
C LYS A 935 -15.76 47.78 -0.34
N ALA A 936 -15.91 47.79 -1.68
CA ALA A 936 -16.71 48.68 -2.53
C ALA A 936 -16.18 50.07 -2.98
N ALA A 937 -16.61 50.44 -4.20
CA ALA A 937 -16.51 51.75 -4.86
C ALA A 937 -17.93 52.36 -5.02
N PRO A 938 -18.11 53.58 -5.60
CA PRO A 938 -18.18 53.69 -7.08
C PRO A 938 -17.65 55.03 -7.69
N ALA A 939 -17.74 55.12 -9.03
CA ALA A 939 -17.94 56.27 -9.96
C ALA A 939 -17.67 57.74 -9.50
N ASP A 940 -17.21 58.66 -10.37
CA ASP A 940 -17.92 59.10 -11.60
C ASP A 940 -17.07 59.82 -12.69
N ALA A 941 -17.72 60.32 -13.76
CA ALA A 941 -17.16 60.88 -15.00
C ALA A 941 -16.99 62.46 -14.96
N PRO A 942 -17.07 63.32 -16.03
CA PRO A 942 -17.36 63.14 -17.48
C PRO A 942 -16.51 63.99 -18.49
N ALA A 943 -16.79 63.87 -19.80
CA ALA A 943 -17.11 64.96 -20.78
C ALA A 943 -16.61 64.74 -22.24
N GLU A 944 -17.39 65.28 -23.20
CA GLU A 944 -17.26 65.21 -24.69
C GLU A 944 -17.26 66.67 -25.27
N PRO A 945 -17.59 67.07 -26.56
CA PRO A 945 -18.35 66.40 -27.65
C PRO A 945 -17.90 66.65 -29.14
N ALA A 946 -18.72 66.15 -30.10
CA ALA A 946 -19.03 66.68 -31.45
C ALA A 946 -18.04 66.47 -32.65
N ALA A 947 -18.47 66.37 -33.94
CA ALA A 947 -19.78 66.05 -34.57
C ALA A 947 -19.68 65.80 -36.12
N ASP A 948 -20.80 65.36 -36.71
CA ASP A 948 -21.30 65.54 -38.12
C ASP A 948 -20.89 64.66 -39.34
N GLU A 949 -21.88 64.55 -40.25
CA GLU A 949 -22.01 63.92 -41.59
C GLU A 949 -22.82 64.93 -42.49
N PRO A 950 -23.26 64.76 -43.78
CA PRO A 950 -23.49 63.53 -44.58
C PRO A 950 -23.25 63.58 -46.14
N GLN A 951 -23.66 62.50 -46.84
CA GLN A 951 -24.22 62.39 -48.22
C GLN A 951 -23.41 62.57 -49.55
N ALA A 952 -23.23 61.43 -50.25
CA ALA A 952 -23.72 61.05 -51.60
C ALA A 952 -23.34 61.78 -52.93
N ALA A 953 -22.84 60.99 -53.92
CA ALA A 953 -23.05 61.19 -55.38
C ALA A 953 -22.68 59.94 -56.24
N GLU A 954 -23.35 59.76 -57.38
CA GLU A 954 -23.04 58.90 -58.56
C GLU A 954 -22.89 59.84 -59.81
N PRO A 955 -22.50 59.45 -61.07
CA PRO A 955 -22.82 58.18 -61.79
C PRO A 955 -21.86 57.64 -62.91
N GLN A 956 -22.19 56.42 -63.40
CA GLN A 956 -22.22 55.91 -64.80
C GLN A 956 -21.03 55.83 -65.82
N VAL A 957 -20.84 54.59 -66.33
CA VAL A 957 -20.77 54.12 -67.75
C VAL A 957 -19.56 54.40 -68.66
N ALA A 958 -18.89 53.31 -69.11
CA ALA A 958 -18.54 52.96 -70.50
C ALA A 958 -18.00 51.51 -70.59
N ASP A 959 -17.76 50.91 -71.77
CA ASP A 959 -18.73 50.13 -72.58
C ASP A 959 -17.97 49.08 -73.46
N THR A 960 -18.66 48.15 -74.15
CA THR A 960 -18.15 47.18 -75.17
C THR A 960 -17.23 46.05 -74.64
N SER A 961 -16.98 44.87 -75.25
CA SER A 961 -17.57 44.01 -76.33
C SER A 961 -16.69 42.72 -76.43
N SER A 962 -17.03 41.54 -76.98
CA SER A 962 -18.28 40.89 -77.44
C SER A 962 -17.95 39.42 -77.86
N ALA A 963 -18.95 38.51 -77.92
CA ALA A 963 -18.90 37.13 -78.46
C ALA A 963 -18.01 36.10 -77.70
N SER A 964 -18.42 34.89 -77.31
CA SER A 964 -19.35 33.83 -77.81
C SER A 964 -18.76 32.86 -78.85
N GLU A 965 -18.61 31.58 -78.48
CA GLU A 965 -19.20 30.41 -79.18
C GLU A 965 -18.91 29.07 -78.45
N ALA A 966 -19.60 28.00 -78.87
CA ALA A 966 -19.51 26.58 -78.44
C ALA A 966 -19.74 25.71 -79.72
N PRO A 967 -20.17 24.41 -79.71
CA PRO A 967 -20.20 23.34 -78.70
C PRO A 967 -19.70 21.94 -79.24
N ALA A 968 -19.66 20.90 -78.39
CA ALA A 968 -19.85 19.44 -78.69
C ALA A 968 -19.65 18.63 -77.36
N ALA A 969 -20.55 17.76 -76.86
CA ALA A 969 -21.16 16.50 -77.37
C ALA A 969 -20.21 15.27 -77.31
N GLU A 970 -20.56 14.08 -76.78
CA GLU A 970 -21.81 13.59 -76.14
C GLU A 970 -21.60 12.27 -75.31
N ALA A 971 -22.32 12.09 -74.18
CA ALA A 971 -23.13 10.91 -73.73
C ALA A 971 -22.61 9.41 -73.76
N PRO A 972 -23.32 8.39 -73.17
CA PRO A 972 -24.10 8.30 -71.90
C PRO A 972 -24.03 6.96 -71.05
N LYS A 973 -24.51 7.03 -69.79
CA LYS A 973 -25.33 6.03 -68.99
C LYS A 973 -24.83 4.61 -68.52
N ALA A 974 -24.57 4.53 -67.20
CA ALA A 974 -25.32 3.75 -66.17
C ALA A 974 -25.21 2.16 -66.10
N PRO A 975 -26.05 1.40 -65.32
CA PRO A 975 -25.67 0.70 -64.05
C PRO A 975 -26.00 -0.84 -64.09
N PRO A 976 -26.29 -1.66 -63.02
CA PRO A 976 -26.36 -1.48 -61.54
C PRO A 976 -25.86 -2.67 -60.62
N ALA A 977 -26.21 -2.61 -59.32
CA ALA A 977 -26.49 -3.72 -58.35
C ALA A 977 -25.36 -4.39 -57.50
N ALA A 978 -25.76 -5.02 -56.38
CA ALA A 978 -24.94 -5.33 -55.19
C ALA A 978 -25.11 -6.76 -54.63
N LYS A 979 -24.20 -7.21 -53.74
CA LYS A 979 -24.52 -7.97 -52.50
C LYS A 979 -23.34 -8.19 -51.54
N ALA A 980 -23.65 -8.74 -50.35
CA ALA A 980 -22.82 -8.81 -49.14
C ALA A 980 -21.82 -9.99 -49.08
N GLY A 981 -20.90 -9.93 -48.11
CA GLY A 981 -20.05 -11.04 -47.66
C GLY A 981 -19.37 -10.71 -46.31
N GLY A 982 -19.45 -11.61 -45.33
CA GLY A 982 -18.94 -11.38 -43.96
C GLY A 982 -17.50 -11.88 -43.75
N LEU A 983 -16.81 -11.35 -42.73
CA LEU A 983 -15.46 -11.74 -42.35
C LEU A 983 -15.45 -12.42 -40.97
N GLY A 984 -15.28 -13.75 -40.96
CA GLY A 984 -14.93 -14.51 -39.76
C GLY A 984 -13.43 -14.77 -39.69
N PHE A 985 -12.78 -14.42 -38.59
CA PHE A 985 -11.35 -14.68 -38.35
C PHE A 985 -11.16 -15.71 -37.22
N LYS A 986 -10.31 -16.72 -37.46
CA LYS A 986 -9.77 -17.61 -36.42
C LYS A 986 -8.26 -17.40 -36.28
N SER A 987 -7.82 -17.20 -35.03
CA SER A 987 -6.54 -17.61 -34.40
C SER A 987 -5.29 -17.88 -35.26
N GLY A 988 -4.10 -17.33 -34.92
CA GLY A 988 -2.87 -17.83 -35.59
C GLY A 988 -1.43 -17.39 -35.24
N ALA A 989 -1.15 -16.48 -34.29
CA ALA A 989 0.19 -16.28 -33.66
C ALA A 989 1.49 -15.91 -34.48
N LYS A 990 2.47 -15.37 -33.74
CA LYS A 990 3.94 -15.22 -34.00
C LYS A 990 4.50 -14.36 -35.16
N ALA A 991 4.92 -13.14 -34.75
CA ALA A 991 6.23 -12.47 -34.95
C ALA A 991 7.06 -12.68 -36.25
N PRO A 992 7.42 -11.59 -36.98
CA PRO A 992 8.41 -11.63 -38.06
C PRO A 992 9.86 -11.42 -37.59
N GLY A 993 10.75 -12.36 -37.93
CA GLY A 993 12.19 -12.11 -38.05
C GLY A 993 12.54 -11.39 -39.36
N ALA A 994 13.79 -10.92 -39.53
CA ALA A 994 14.11 -9.89 -40.53
C ALA A 994 15.02 -10.34 -41.69
N ARG A 995 14.76 -9.72 -42.86
CA ARG A 995 15.64 -9.41 -44.01
C ARG A 995 15.86 -10.42 -45.16
N LYS A 996 16.03 -9.78 -46.33
CA LYS A 996 16.58 -10.22 -47.62
C LYS A 996 15.70 -11.11 -48.51
N ALA A 997 16.09 -11.16 -49.78
CA ALA A 997 15.22 -11.40 -50.93
C ALA A 997 15.99 -12.11 -52.06
N ALA A 998 15.28 -12.35 -53.17
CA ALA A 998 15.67 -13.11 -54.37
C ALA A 998 15.55 -14.65 -54.22
N ALA A 999 15.31 -15.28 -55.37
CA ALA A 999 14.94 -16.67 -55.62
C ALA A 999 15.44 -17.00 -57.07
N PRO A 1000 15.08 -18.10 -57.76
CA PRO A 1000 14.25 -19.26 -57.37
C PRO A 1000 14.80 -20.64 -57.82
N LYS A 1001 13.98 -21.69 -57.66
CA LYS A 1001 14.03 -23.01 -58.36
C LYS A 1001 15.18 -23.96 -57.95
N ALA A 1002 14.99 -25.30 -57.94
CA ALA A 1002 13.79 -26.12 -58.15
C ALA A 1002 13.94 -27.54 -57.53
N ALA A 1003 12.86 -28.32 -57.63
CA ALA A 1003 12.75 -29.77 -57.41
C ALA A 1003 12.68 -30.28 -55.96
N ALA A 1004 12.01 -31.43 -55.86
CA ALA A 1004 11.67 -32.23 -54.67
C ALA A 1004 11.95 -33.72 -55.08
N PRO A 1005 11.47 -34.80 -54.41
CA PRO A 1005 10.66 -34.88 -53.18
C PRO A 1005 11.04 -36.03 -52.20
N LYS A 1006 10.40 -36.01 -51.01
CA LYS A 1006 10.11 -37.20 -50.14
C LYS A 1006 11.33 -38.01 -49.60
N ALA A 1007 11.18 -38.96 -48.66
CA ALA A 1007 10.32 -39.02 -47.46
C ALA A 1007 10.81 -40.17 -46.54
N GLU A 1008 10.28 -40.21 -45.32
CA GLU A 1008 10.30 -41.36 -44.39
C GLU A 1008 11.65 -41.80 -43.78
N ALA A 1009 11.53 -42.65 -42.78
CA ALA A 1009 12.55 -43.20 -41.87
C ALA A 1009 12.45 -44.75 -41.97
N PRO A 1010 12.85 -45.64 -41.01
CA PRO A 1010 13.48 -45.40 -39.70
C PRO A 1010 14.59 -46.43 -39.30
N LYS A 1011 14.96 -46.36 -38.01
CA LYS A 1011 15.55 -47.41 -37.14
C LYS A 1011 17.03 -47.81 -37.35
N ALA A 1012 17.62 -48.12 -36.19
CA ALA A 1012 19.00 -48.50 -35.97
C ALA A 1012 19.25 -50.00 -36.23
N GLU A 1013 20.52 -50.36 -36.43
CA GLU A 1013 21.30 -51.14 -35.45
C GLU A 1013 22.83 -50.96 -35.70
N ALA A 1014 23.67 -51.59 -34.87
CA ALA A 1014 25.14 -51.50 -34.87
C ALA A 1014 25.74 -52.91 -35.20
N PRO A 1015 27.05 -53.26 -35.00
CA PRO A 1015 28.22 -52.50 -34.52
C PRO A 1015 29.58 -52.82 -35.24
N ALA A 1016 30.69 -52.36 -34.62
CA ALA A 1016 32.02 -53.03 -34.51
C ALA A 1016 33.20 -52.73 -35.49
N ALA A 1017 34.39 -53.12 -35.02
CA ALA A 1017 35.70 -53.35 -35.68
C ALA A 1017 36.81 -52.26 -35.70
N GLU A 1018 37.68 -52.32 -34.67
CA GLU A 1018 39.16 -52.43 -34.73
C GLU A 1018 40.12 -51.30 -35.24
N ALA A 1019 41.41 -51.47 -34.88
CA ALA A 1019 42.59 -50.60 -35.13
C ALA A 1019 43.73 -51.47 -35.78
N PRO A 1020 45.07 -51.37 -35.57
CA PRO A 1020 45.95 -50.40 -34.87
C PRO A 1020 47.29 -50.00 -35.60
N LYS A 1021 48.08 -49.09 -34.97
CA LYS A 1021 49.57 -48.90 -34.91
C LYS A 1021 49.85 -47.43 -34.48
N ALA A 1022 50.71 -47.04 -33.51
CA ALA A 1022 52.10 -47.39 -33.16
C ALA A 1022 53.13 -46.77 -34.14
N GLU A 1023 54.33 -46.26 -33.76
CA GLU A 1023 55.22 -46.41 -32.58
C GLU A 1023 55.95 -45.06 -32.21
N ALA A 1024 57.04 -45.02 -31.42
CA ALA A 1024 57.05 -44.67 -29.97
C ALA A 1024 58.42 -44.07 -29.49
N THR A 1025 58.48 -43.25 -28.41
CA THR A 1025 59.73 -42.83 -27.70
C THR A 1025 59.50 -42.41 -26.22
N GLU A 1026 60.57 -42.41 -25.41
CA GLU A 1026 60.63 -42.31 -23.92
C GLU A 1026 60.75 -40.85 -23.37
N THR A 1027 60.61 -40.49 -22.07
CA THR A 1027 61.20 -41.08 -20.83
C THR A 1027 60.51 -40.67 -19.49
N THR A 1028 60.78 -41.48 -18.45
CA THR A 1028 60.64 -41.23 -16.97
C THR A 1028 59.25 -41.18 -16.30
N ALA A 1029 59.24 -41.57 -15.01
CA ALA A 1029 58.10 -41.94 -14.14
C ALA A 1029 58.33 -41.37 -12.70
N PRO A 1030 57.53 -41.62 -11.62
CA PRO A 1030 56.33 -42.46 -11.41
C PRO A 1030 55.01 -41.65 -11.23
N LYS A 1031 53.78 -42.19 -11.34
CA LYS A 1031 53.15 -43.51 -11.07
C LYS A 1031 52.66 -43.68 -9.60
N VAL A 1032 51.68 -44.58 -9.38
CA VAL A 1032 50.89 -44.82 -8.15
C VAL A 1032 49.70 -43.88 -7.96
N GLU A 1033 48.42 -44.29 -7.98
CA GLU A 1033 47.66 -45.39 -8.65
C GLU A 1033 46.14 -45.02 -8.55
N GLU A 1034 45.22 -45.35 -9.47
CA GLU A 1034 44.29 -46.52 -9.53
C GLU A 1034 43.46 -46.86 -8.26
N SER A 1035 42.21 -47.37 -8.33
CA SER A 1035 41.21 -47.47 -9.41
C SER A 1035 39.81 -47.88 -8.86
N ASN A 1036 38.78 -47.83 -9.72
CA ASN A 1036 37.54 -48.64 -9.86
C ASN A 1036 36.83 -49.29 -8.64
N GLY A 1037 35.49 -49.40 -8.59
CA GLY A 1037 34.46 -48.91 -9.52
C GLY A 1037 33.33 -49.91 -9.84
N ASP A 1038 32.19 -49.79 -9.17
CA ASP A 1038 30.83 -50.19 -9.60
C ASP A 1038 29.83 -49.78 -8.48
N GLY A 1039 28.57 -49.40 -8.71
CA GLY A 1039 27.85 -49.09 -9.95
C GLY A 1039 26.34 -48.98 -9.72
N SER A 1040 25.68 -47.85 -10.02
CA SER A 1040 24.20 -47.75 -10.17
C SER A 1040 23.71 -46.37 -10.67
N ASN A 1041 22.48 -46.35 -11.19
CA ASN A 1041 21.87 -45.23 -11.91
C ASN A 1041 21.62 -43.96 -11.08
N GLY A 1042 21.93 -42.78 -11.63
CA GLY A 1042 21.53 -41.48 -11.08
C GLY A 1042 21.59 -40.35 -12.14
N LYS A 1043 20.45 -39.97 -12.71
CA LYS A 1043 20.37 -38.95 -13.77
C LYS A 1043 20.28 -37.54 -13.17
N ALA A 1044 21.41 -36.84 -13.09
CA ALA A 1044 21.49 -35.47 -12.58
C ALA A 1044 20.93 -34.42 -13.57
N PRO A 1045 20.40 -33.28 -13.07
CA PRO A 1045 19.85 -32.20 -13.91
C PRO A 1045 20.92 -31.23 -14.45
N GLU A 1046 20.59 -30.50 -15.51
CA GLU A 1046 21.45 -29.45 -16.08
C GLU A 1046 21.62 -28.24 -15.13
N THR A 1047 22.83 -27.69 -15.09
CA THR A 1047 23.16 -26.56 -14.21
C THR A 1047 22.70 -25.22 -14.80
N VAL A 1048 21.66 -24.63 -14.21
CA VAL A 1048 21.21 -23.27 -14.56
C VAL A 1048 22.29 -22.25 -14.21
N LYS A 1049 22.84 -21.56 -15.23
CA LYS A 1049 23.79 -20.46 -15.03
C LYS A 1049 23.16 -19.31 -14.25
N ALA A 1050 23.78 -18.95 -13.12
CA ALA A 1050 23.39 -17.77 -12.35
C ALA A 1050 23.49 -16.48 -13.20
N PRO A 1051 22.53 -15.54 -13.08
CA PRO A 1051 22.60 -14.26 -13.75
C PRO A 1051 23.70 -13.37 -13.15
N PRO A 1052 24.33 -12.47 -13.93
CA PRO A 1052 25.38 -11.59 -13.44
C PRO A 1052 24.84 -10.59 -12.40
N PRO A 1053 25.66 -10.19 -11.41
CA PRO A 1053 25.21 -9.32 -10.31
C PRO A 1053 24.75 -7.95 -10.81
N ALA A 1054 23.59 -7.51 -10.32
CA ALA A 1054 23.01 -6.22 -10.67
C ALA A 1054 23.84 -5.06 -10.07
N LYS A 1055 24.27 -4.12 -10.91
CA LYS A 1055 24.91 -2.89 -10.44
C LYS A 1055 23.85 -1.96 -9.81
N PRO A 1056 24.06 -1.45 -8.57
CA PRO A 1056 23.13 -0.49 -7.97
C PRO A 1056 23.17 0.83 -8.74
N GLY A 1057 22.03 1.22 -9.32
CA GLY A 1057 21.95 2.40 -10.19
C GLY A 1057 20.55 2.70 -10.77
N GLY A 1058 19.48 2.29 -10.09
CA GLY A 1058 18.09 2.43 -10.58
C GLY A 1058 17.52 3.85 -10.59
N LEU A 1059 18.27 4.85 -10.10
CA LEU A 1059 17.99 6.28 -10.23
C LEU A 1059 19.30 6.98 -10.59
N GLY A 1060 19.29 7.83 -11.61
CA GLY A 1060 20.48 8.31 -12.33
C GLY A 1060 21.37 9.32 -11.60
N PHE A 1061 21.88 8.99 -10.43
CA PHE A 1061 22.96 9.69 -9.75
C PHE A 1061 24.22 8.82 -9.71
N LYS A 1062 25.34 9.33 -10.20
CA LYS A 1062 26.65 8.68 -9.97
C LYS A 1062 26.97 8.75 -8.46
N ALA A 1063 27.49 7.65 -7.91
CA ALA A 1063 28.12 7.68 -6.59
C ALA A 1063 29.19 8.79 -6.55
N GLY A 1064 29.20 9.59 -5.48
CA GLY A 1064 30.10 10.73 -5.30
C GLY A 1064 29.60 12.10 -5.77
N ALA A 1065 28.45 12.21 -6.44
CA ALA A 1065 27.89 13.50 -6.82
C ALA A 1065 27.19 14.21 -5.64
N LYS A 1066 27.75 15.32 -5.13
CA LYS A 1066 27.08 16.19 -4.14
C LYS A 1066 25.75 16.72 -4.68
N ALA A 1067 24.69 16.65 -3.87
CA ALA A 1067 23.40 17.25 -4.20
C ALA A 1067 23.50 18.79 -4.23
N PRO A 1068 23.13 19.46 -5.34
CA PRO A 1068 23.09 20.92 -5.38
C PRO A 1068 21.80 21.43 -4.72
N GLY A 1069 21.90 22.40 -3.81
CA GLY A 1069 20.73 23.17 -3.35
C GLY A 1069 20.35 23.10 -1.86
N ARG A 1070 21.31 23.11 -0.94
CA ARG A 1070 21.13 23.86 0.32
C ARG A 1070 22.14 25.01 0.34
N LYS A 1071 21.66 26.25 0.45
CA LYS A 1071 22.44 27.33 1.08
C LYS A 1071 22.34 27.13 2.59
N SER A 1072 23.37 27.60 3.30
CA SER A 1072 23.49 27.64 4.76
C SER A 1072 22.21 28.12 5.45
#